data_AF-Q9GUI6-F1
#
_entry.id   AF-Q9GUI6-F1
#
_cell.length_a   1.000
_cell.length_b   1.000
_cell.length_c   1.000
_cell.angle_alpha   90.00
_cell.angle_beta   90.00
_cell.angle_gamma   90.00
#
_symmetry.space_group_name_H-M   'P 1'
#
loop_
_entity.id
_entity.type
_entity.pdbx_description
1 polymer ?
#
loop_
_entity_poly.entity_id
_entity_poly.type
_entity_poly.pdbx_seq_one_letter_code
_entity_poly.pdbx_strand_id
1 'polypeptide(L)'
;MPTSADDSLPLEDSEECDAYIAKFLRPRTHLFSTVKQEKQRRESHDNKYETAVRSKAIMPSQASKVYRKEMFYSTSKCDSRFINNLHTFNTFDGGSGYSEASPHYAMDFVKNKGFADDEMAGHLKSLEVSRKMTENVKWLNDNRNDLKTALRRSNSCPEFPIDRDREKITTLRRNEKRNENAKISNFDASFVPELCCSDDYPSILCSIATAFKTVVSRVNAQSIGSGELKIAKVLCSTEDLFAYVIPKRFNTRDALFAFSNQFRAWLEYKPNVQLYTHYRFINVILYLEEFKHERTEFRRARHVCNLKSRRNHGLFLELDTGMLRVVEITPEKVRFLANSWAHNPSAIVEVRFDGVKNEKDISEEIQAIRNTGRATMISFDREHREHMNGKWPNPRTWSSLGTVVLRRECTHHKDHSKPPLTRLFCEDRDCIGLCSTGDYFKVPIPEEPNPSHDKLVELRARFASERTLGYTDRTPIAAYILPNTDAHQNELIPDFFSRVQFLNGYSGPSGLAIITLNEAMFWVDNGLLKSAESQVDDRSWTVKEYQSVEEVINWLAKILPPKSKVGFDPTLVSYTWHQQALQSMTSDRFELVAIPGNIVDEIWRMRPFQRGDVVKMLDKNTPEIPVHVKIDRLRKSLKPNKCLAAVITSLEDIMWLLNIRGNDLPYNPVTYSYLFITMSDVRLFIDAKRLNDVSKAYFARQSIDVDDYKAASPYIYDWISATKSSFADKKILISPETNYLIGRLIGEDHSMIDPSIMERIKKIKNTDQLKGMRASNLRDSIAIVEFLCKFEKERRDGYTFTEYELAADIEEVKTRNREYIGLKQPTIFSAGEHSSVHAHRPDAQKIVFHYQQFMFQTGSHYTDGATNCARTIWDSYPTEEFMNQYTLVLKGHIRLASASFPKTLTYGSRLDIFARIALWDAGLDYDHETGHSVGHFLNIRDTQIVIGREPYSSNSIIEAGQVMTIEPGYYSEGMYGIRIGNCYETVDVTLSQNDQYFLRFEPLTLIPIQTSIVNKDLLTSEEINWLNKYHFKVFSKIGYILRKENRMEEYDWLFNACQPI
;
A
#
# COMPACT_ATOMS: atom_id res chain seq x y z
N MET A 1 21.76 18.99 -4.65
CA MET A 1 20.97 19.24 -3.43
C MET A 1 21.70 20.31 -2.63
N PRO A 2 21.03 21.37 -2.13
CA PRO A 2 21.74 22.42 -1.42
C PRO A 2 22.33 21.85 -0.14
N THR A 3 23.65 21.86 -0.06
CA THR A 3 24.46 21.42 1.08
C THR A 3 24.70 22.54 2.10
N SER A 4 24.16 23.74 1.87
CA SER A 4 24.21 24.87 2.80
C SER A 4 22.80 25.26 3.22
N ALA A 5 22.57 25.26 4.54
CA ALA A 5 21.30 25.59 5.17
C ALA A 5 21.19 27.09 5.53
N ASP A 6 22.01 27.95 4.93
CA ASP A 6 22.01 29.40 5.19
C ASP A 6 21.20 30.22 4.17
N ASP A 7 20.55 29.58 3.19
CA ASP A 7 19.63 30.26 2.25
C ASP A 7 18.14 29.92 2.51
N SER A 8 17.82 29.37 3.69
CA SER A 8 16.43 29.28 4.14
C SER A 8 16.14 30.39 5.14
N LEU A 9 15.74 31.56 4.65
CA LEU A 9 14.66 32.27 5.31
C LEU A 9 13.40 31.45 4.99
N PRO A 10 12.89 30.61 5.90
CA PRO A 10 11.52 30.16 5.74
C PRO A 10 10.67 31.43 5.79
N LEU A 11 9.62 31.49 4.99
CA LEU A 11 8.59 32.51 5.06
C LEU A 11 7.96 32.65 6.48
N GLU A 12 8.43 31.97 7.52
CA GLU A 12 7.79 31.89 8.83
C GLU A 12 7.66 33.25 9.55
N ASP A 13 8.38 34.33 9.15
CA ASP A 13 8.26 35.67 9.75
C ASP A 13 8.33 36.86 8.75
N SER A 14 7.75 36.75 7.55
CA SER A 14 7.60 37.92 6.64
C SER A 14 6.13 38.29 6.42
N GLU A 15 5.84 39.59 6.25
CA GLU A 15 4.50 40.08 5.85
C GLU A 15 3.98 39.39 4.58
N GLU A 16 4.88 38.88 3.72
CA GLU A 16 4.50 38.08 2.55
C GLU A 16 3.88 36.74 2.93
N CYS A 17 4.25 36.15 4.06
CA CYS A 17 3.68 34.89 4.55
C CYS A 17 2.29 35.09 5.12
N ASP A 18 2.05 36.15 5.88
CA ASP A 18 0.70 36.52 6.29
C ASP A 18 -0.19 36.82 5.07
N ALA A 19 0.35 37.47 4.04
CA ALA A 19 -0.36 37.67 2.77
C ALA A 19 -0.60 36.35 2.02
N TYR A 20 0.34 35.41 2.04
CA TYR A 20 0.19 34.09 1.43
C TYR A 20 -0.79 33.20 2.20
N ILE A 21 -0.76 33.24 3.53
CA ILE A 21 -1.72 32.58 4.44
C ILE A 21 -3.10 33.19 4.19
N ALA A 22 -3.23 34.52 4.17
CA ALA A 22 -4.48 35.19 3.87
C ALA A 22 -4.98 34.88 2.46
N LYS A 23 -4.09 34.70 1.47
CA LYS A 23 -4.42 34.32 0.08
C LYS A 23 -4.81 32.83 -0.03
N PHE A 24 -4.13 31.95 0.68
CA PHE A 24 -4.37 30.51 0.74
C PHE A 24 -5.67 30.20 1.50
N LEU A 25 -5.95 30.93 2.58
CA LEU A 25 -7.18 30.84 3.37
C LEU A 25 -8.33 31.69 2.79
N ARG A 26 -8.05 32.59 1.85
CA ARG A 26 -9.04 33.47 1.20
C ARG A 26 -10.20 32.78 0.49
N PRO A 27 -10.13 31.52 0.00
CA PRO A 27 -11.22 30.95 -0.76
C PRO A 27 -12.57 30.82 -0.04
N ARG A 28 -12.74 31.26 1.23
CA ARG A 28 -13.98 31.07 1.99
C ARG A 28 -14.62 32.30 2.65
N THR A 29 -14.09 33.52 2.49
CA THR A 29 -14.79 34.73 2.97
C THR A 29 -15.97 35.17 2.10
N HIS A 30 -16.28 34.44 1.02
CA HIS A 30 -17.43 34.71 0.14
C HIS A 30 -18.58 33.69 0.25
N LEU A 31 -18.54 32.75 1.21
CA LEU A 31 -19.58 31.73 1.37
C LEU A 31 -20.65 32.03 2.43
N PHE A 32 -20.57 33.17 3.14
CA PHE A 32 -21.62 33.62 4.06
C PHE A 32 -22.53 34.72 3.51
N SER A 33 -22.22 35.31 2.35
CA SER A 33 -23.07 36.34 1.72
C SER A 33 -24.02 35.80 0.64
N THR A 34 -23.82 34.57 0.16
CA THR A 34 -24.64 33.97 -0.90
C THR A 34 -25.95 33.37 -0.38
N VAL A 35 -26.01 32.81 0.84
CA VAL A 35 -27.26 32.21 1.36
C VAL A 35 -28.37 33.25 1.58
N LYS A 36 -28.03 34.47 2.02
CA LYS A 36 -29.00 35.55 2.25
C LYS A 36 -29.46 36.22 0.94
N GLN A 37 -28.56 36.31 -0.05
CA GLN A 37 -28.89 36.82 -1.39
C GLN A 37 -29.67 35.81 -2.24
N GLU A 38 -29.43 34.51 -2.06
CA GLU A 38 -30.18 33.44 -2.75
C GLU A 38 -31.65 33.40 -2.30
N LYS A 39 -31.91 33.55 -0.98
CA LYS A 39 -33.28 33.56 -0.43
C LYS A 39 -34.08 34.79 -0.87
N GLN A 40 -33.47 35.98 -0.85
CA GLN A 40 -34.10 37.21 -1.35
C GLN A 40 -34.29 37.20 -2.88
N ARG A 41 -33.38 36.57 -3.64
CA ARG A 41 -33.55 36.40 -5.09
C ARG A 41 -34.67 35.41 -5.43
N ARG A 42 -34.81 34.32 -4.67
CA ARG A 42 -35.94 33.37 -4.80
C ARG A 42 -37.27 34.04 -4.47
N GLU A 43 -37.37 34.74 -3.33
CA GLU A 43 -38.59 35.47 -2.95
C GLU A 43 -38.95 36.59 -3.95
N SER A 44 -37.96 37.29 -4.53
CA SER A 44 -38.19 38.30 -5.58
C SER A 44 -38.63 37.68 -6.92
N HIS A 45 -38.08 36.52 -7.28
CA HIS A 45 -38.46 35.78 -8.47
C HIS A 45 -39.88 35.23 -8.36
N ASP A 46 -40.25 34.66 -7.21
CA ASP A 46 -41.57 34.08 -6.96
C ASP A 46 -42.65 35.17 -6.91
N ASN A 47 -42.37 36.33 -6.29
CA ASN A 47 -43.29 37.48 -6.32
C ASN A 47 -43.51 38.04 -7.74
N LYS A 48 -42.47 38.10 -8.58
CA LYS A 48 -42.59 38.56 -9.97
C LYS A 48 -43.36 37.56 -10.82
N TYR A 49 -43.16 36.27 -10.59
CA TYR A 49 -43.91 35.19 -11.21
C TYR A 49 -45.40 35.24 -10.82
N GLU A 50 -45.73 35.35 -9.53
CA GLU A 50 -47.12 35.47 -9.06
C GLU A 50 -47.81 36.74 -9.57
N THR A 51 -47.11 37.88 -9.60
CA THR A 51 -47.67 39.15 -10.11
C THR A 51 -47.96 39.09 -11.60
N ALA A 52 -47.11 38.40 -12.38
CA ALA A 52 -47.31 38.21 -13.82
C ALA A 52 -48.44 37.22 -14.14
N VAL A 53 -48.64 36.20 -13.29
CA VAL A 53 -49.75 35.24 -13.42
C VAL A 53 -51.09 35.87 -13.04
N ARG A 54 -51.12 36.73 -12.00
CA ARG A 54 -52.35 37.41 -11.55
C ARG A 54 -52.81 38.55 -12.47
N SER A 55 -51.90 39.17 -13.23
CA SER A 55 -52.20 40.35 -14.07
C SER A 55 -52.72 40.05 -15.48
N LYS A 56 -52.91 38.79 -15.88
CA LYS A 56 -53.40 38.41 -17.22
C LYS A 56 -54.59 37.45 -17.27
N ALA A 57 -55.39 37.42 -16.21
CA ALA A 57 -56.74 36.89 -16.28
C ALA A 57 -57.72 38.03 -16.63
N ILE A 58 -57.85 38.40 -17.93
CA ILE A 58 -59.02 39.06 -18.57
C ILE A 58 -58.73 39.24 -20.08
N MET A 59 -59.40 38.41 -20.91
CA MET A 59 -60.01 38.71 -22.24
C MET A 59 -59.10 38.92 -23.50
N PRO A 60 -59.63 38.83 -24.76
CA PRO A 60 -59.86 37.55 -25.48
C PRO A 60 -59.42 37.56 -26.98
N SER A 61 -59.50 36.37 -27.60
CA SER A 61 -59.48 36.00 -29.03
C SER A 61 -59.29 37.06 -30.13
N GLN A 62 -58.12 37.02 -30.79
CA GLN A 62 -57.89 37.04 -32.27
C GLN A 62 -56.50 37.64 -32.56
N ALA A 63 -55.47 36.79 -32.71
CA ALA A 63 -54.29 37.05 -33.56
C ALA A 63 -53.37 35.82 -33.57
N SER A 64 -52.80 35.57 -34.75
CA SER A 64 -52.22 34.32 -35.22
C SER A 64 -50.79 34.00 -34.73
N LYS A 65 -50.62 32.75 -34.25
CA LYS A 65 -49.52 31.78 -34.41
C LYS A 65 -48.01 32.13 -34.37
N VAL A 66 -47.53 33.36 -34.11
CA VAL A 66 -46.05 33.62 -34.07
C VAL A 66 -45.52 34.28 -32.78
N TYR A 67 -46.36 34.54 -31.76
CA TYR A 67 -45.93 35.31 -30.57
C TYR A 67 -45.92 34.51 -29.25
N ARG A 68 -45.42 33.27 -29.24
CA ARG A 68 -45.43 32.41 -28.03
C ARG A 68 -44.11 31.76 -27.60
N LYS A 69 -42.93 32.08 -28.16
CA LYS A 69 -41.71 31.35 -27.74
C LYS A 69 -40.39 32.09 -27.47
N GLU A 70 -40.28 33.41 -27.56
CA GLU A 70 -38.95 34.04 -27.41
C GLU A 70 -38.83 35.30 -26.50
N MET A 71 -39.82 35.61 -25.65
CA MET A 71 -39.73 36.81 -24.78
C MET A 71 -39.49 36.56 -23.28
N PHE A 72 -39.16 35.33 -22.87
CA PHE A 72 -38.93 35.00 -21.45
C PHE A 72 -37.54 34.42 -21.13
N TYR A 73 -36.66 34.22 -22.12
CA TYR A 73 -35.33 33.63 -21.91
C TYR A 73 -34.14 34.56 -22.18
N SER A 74 -34.35 35.78 -22.69
CA SER A 74 -33.25 36.70 -23.05
C SER A 74 -32.90 37.76 -22.01
N THR A 75 -33.55 37.79 -20.84
CA THR A 75 -33.32 38.81 -19.80
C THR A 75 -32.76 38.28 -18.47
N SER A 76 -32.46 36.98 -18.35
CA SER A 76 -31.76 36.43 -17.17
C SER A 76 -30.32 36.04 -17.52
N LYS A 77 -29.36 36.93 -17.25
CA LYS A 77 -27.92 36.61 -17.22
C LYS A 77 -27.59 35.74 -16.00
N CYS A 78 -27.94 34.47 -16.03
CA CYS A 78 -27.63 33.50 -14.97
C CYS A 78 -26.74 32.38 -15.53
N ASP A 79 -25.45 32.44 -15.20
CA ASP A 79 -24.50 31.36 -15.39
C ASP A 79 -24.55 30.43 -14.17
N SER A 80 -25.27 29.31 -14.30
CA SER A 80 -25.00 28.12 -13.49
C SER A 80 -25.14 26.89 -14.38
N ARG A 81 -24.02 26.52 -15.01
CA ARG A 81 -23.82 25.15 -15.50
C ARG A 81 -23.44 24.32 -14.30
N PHE A 82 -24.35 23.46 -13.82
CA PHE A 82 -24.08 22.08 -13.39
C PHE A 82 -25.37 21.49 -12.79
N ILE A 83 -25.66 20.25 -13.21
CA ILE A 83 -26.65 19.29 -12.65
C ILE A 83 -28.06 19.29 -13.28
N ASN A 84 -28.27 18.26 -14.12
CA ASN A 84 -29.49 17.47 -14.36
C ASN A 84 -30.69 18.16 -15.06
N ASN A 85 -31.44 17.55 -15.97
CA ASN A 85 -31.52 16.18 -16.46
C ASN A 85 -32.34 16.17 -17.77
N LEU A 86 -32.37 15.00 -18.42
CA LEU A 86 -33.44 14.56 -19.33
C LEU A 86 -34.82 15.17 -18.97
N HIS A 87 -35.57 15.64 -19.96
CA HIS A 87 -36.88 15.10 -20.33
C HIS A 87 -37.51 15.83 -21.54
N THR A 88 -37.55 15.09 -22.65
CA THR A 88 -38.67 14.93 -23.62
C THR A 88 -39.28 16.14 -24.34
N PHE A 89 -39.05 16.12 -25.65
CA PHE A 89 -39.88 16.73 -26.71
C PHE A 89 -41.22 16.00 -26.88
N ASN A 90 -42.30 16.77 -27.04
CA ASN A 90 -43.36 16.65 -28.05
C ASN A 90 -44.27 17.87 -27.86
N THR A 91 -44.64 18.66 -28.87
CA THR A 91 -45.35 18.28 -30.10
C THR A 91 -45.27 19.38 -31.18
N PHE A 92 -45.41 18.96 -32.46
CA PHE A 92 -46.17 19.56 -33.59
C PHE A 92 -46.24 21.10 -33.65
N ASP A 93 -45.83 21.82 -34.70
CA ASP A 93 -46.32 21.76 -36.10
C ASP A 93 -45.51 22.66 -37.10
N GLY A 94 -45.04 22.07 -38.22
CA GLY A 94 -45.03 22.63 -39.60
C GLY A 94 -44.34 23.96 -40.00
N GLY A 95 -43.12 23.82 -40.57
CA GLY A 95 -42.55 24.45 -41.79
C GLY A 95 -42.89 25.87 -42.28
N SER A 96 -41.86 26.69 -42.58
CA SER A 96 -41.42 27.06 -43.95
C SER A 96 -40.48 28.29 -44.00
N GLY A 97 -39.24 28.10 -44.51
CA GLY A 97 -38.31 28.99 -45.26
C GLY A 97 -38.11 30.49 -44.91
N TYR A 98 -36.98 31.14 -45.16
CA TYR A 98 -35.68 30.85 -45.81
C TYR A 98 -34.82 32.14 -45.73
N SER A 99 -33.49 32.02 -45.47
CA SER A 99 -32.32 32.82 -45.97
C SER A 99 -32.33 34.38 -45.96
N GLU A 100 -31.24 35.17 -45.87
CA GLU A 100 -29.79 34.99 -46.08
C GLU A 100 -29.01 36.25 -45.59
N ALA A 101 -27.75 36.03 -45.15
CA ALA A 101 -26.56 36.93 -45.20
C ALA A 101 -26.45 38.15 -44.25
N SER A 102 -25.33 38.48 -43.58
CA SER A 102 -23.94 37.96 -43.39
C SER A 102 -23.19 39.01 -42.49
N PRO A 103 -21.87 38.94 -42.14
CA PRO A 103 -20.98 37.89 -41.61
C PRO A 103 -20.01 38.41 -40.46
N HIS A 104 -18.97 37.63 -40.13
CA HIS A 104 -17.81 37.81 -39.20
C HIS A 104 -17.93 37.01 -37.89
N TYR A 105 -17.05 36.05 -37.57
CA TYR A 105 -15.58 36.15 -37.55
C TYR A 105 -14.83 35.03 -38.29
N ALA A 106 -13.73 35.46 -38.89
CA ALA A 106 -12.62 34.66 -39.38
C ALA A 106 -11.57 34.42 -38.27
N MET A 107 -10.65 33.49 -38.55
CA MET A 107 -9.32 33.33 -37.94
C MET A 107 -9.30 32.79 -36.51
N ASP A 108 -9.19 31.46 -36.39
CA ASP A 108 -8.05 30.80 -35.73
C ASP A 108 -8.30 29.30 -35.58
N PHE A 109 -7.76 28.51 -36.51
CA PHE A 109 -7.06 27.25 -36.23
C PHE A 109 -6.19 26.92 -37.45
N VAL A 110 -5.17 27.78 -37.61
CA VAL A 110 -3.78 27.51 -38.00
C VAL A 110 -3.52 26.20 -38.79
N LYS A 111 -3.35 26.36 -40.10
CA LYS A 111 -2.04 26.25 -40.78
C LYS A 111 -1.08 25.21 -40.16
N ASN A 112 -1.12 23.98 -40.64
CA ASN A 112 0.09 23.15 -40.58
C ASN A 112 0.99 23.57 -41.76
N LYS A 113 2.15 24.16 -41.45
CA LYS A 113 3.17 24.57 -42.41
C LYS A 113 3.77 23.32 -43.06
N GLY A 114 3.44 23.07 -44.33
CA GLY A 114 4.12 22.06 -45.13
C GLY A 114 3.20 21.34 -46.10
N PHE A 115 2.69 22.05 -47.10
CA PHE A 115 2.36 21.61 -48.47
C PHE A 115 1.83 22.86 -49.16
N ALA A 116 2.68 23.50 -49.96
CA ALA A 116 2.32 24.63 -50.79
C ALA A 116 1.70 24.08 -52.08
N ASP A 117 0.43 24.41 -52.32
CA ASP A 117 -0.08 24.51 -53.68
C ASP A 117 -1.06 25.69 -53.72
N ASP A 118 -0.55 26.85 -54.16
CA ASP A 118 -1.27 28.14 -54.20
C ASP A 118 -2.45 28.14 -55.19
N GLU A 119 -2.55 27.13 -56.05
CA GLU A 119 -3.62 26.99 -57.05
C GLU A 119 -4.97 26.56 -56.43
N MET A 120 -4.94 25.76 -55.35
CA MET A 120 -6.15 25.29 -54.69
C MET A 120 -6.83 26.40 -53.87
N ALA A 121 -6.02 27.29 -53.28
CA ALA A 121 -6.51 28.48 -52.58
C ALA A 121 -7.11 29.51 -53.55
N GLY A 122 -6.58 29.62 -54.76
CA GLY A 122 -7.13 30.43 -55.84
C GLY A 122 -8.48 29.93 -56.34
N HIS A 123 -8.63 28.62 -56.55
CA HIS A 123 -9.90 28.02 -56.97
C HIS A 123 -10.99 28.07 -55.90
N LEU A 124 -10.64 27.95 -54.61
CA LEU A 124 -11.61 28.10 -53.52
C LEU A 124 -12.15 29.53 -53.40
N LYS A 125 -11.34 30.55 -53.73
CA LYS A 125 -11.77 31.95 -53.78
C LYS A 125 -12.68 32.28 -54.96
N SER A 126 -12.61 31.54 -56.08
CA SER A 126 -13.45 31.79 -57.26
C SER A 126 -14.83 31.14 -57.19
N LEU A 127 -15.11 30.34 -56.15
CA LEU A 127 -16.37 29.59 -55.95
C LEU A 127 -17.36 30.28 -54.98
N GLU A 128 -17.14 31.54 -54.62
CA GLU A 128 -18.04 32.28 -53.72
C GLU A 128 -19.35 32.74 -54.40
N VAL A 129 -20.45 32.62 -53.63
CA VAL A 129 -21.85 33.09 -53.84
C VAL A 129 -22.79 32.17 -54.65
N SER A 130 -23.59 31.42 -53.88
CA SER A 130 -24.97 30.87 -54.05
C SER A 130 -25.54 30.41 -55.41
N ARG A 131 -24.86 30.51 -56.55
CA ARG A 131 -25.44 30.19 -57.88
C ARG A 131 -24.77 29.05 -58.67
N LYS A 132 -23.71 28.43 -58.16
CA LYS A 132 -22.96 27.36 -58.86
C LYS A 132 -22.93 26.04 -58.09
N MET A 133 -24.06 25.64 -57.52
CA MET A 133 -24.14 24.44 -56.66
C MET A 133 -23.74 23.16 -57.40
N THR A 134 -24.04 23.03 -58.70
CA THR A 134 -23.66 21.86 -59.50
C THR A 134 -22.17 21.82 -59.82
N GLU A 135 -21.54 22.97 -60.10
CA GLU A 135 -20.07 23.04 -60.31
C GLU A 135 -19.32 22.83 -58.99
N ASN A 136 -19.84 23.34 -57.87
CA ASN A 136 -19.31 23.06 -56.53
C ASN A 136 -19.36 21.57 -56.20
N VAL A 137 -20.51 20.91 -56.47
CA VAL A 137 -20.67 19.47 -56.27
C VAL A 137 -19.79 18.67 -57.22
N LYS A 138 -19.65 19.10 -58.48
CA LYS A 138 -18.79 18.44 -59.46
C LYS A 138 -17.31 18.57 -59.09
N TRP A 139 -16.84 19.76 -58.74
CA TRP A 139 -15.47 19.98 -58.27
C TRP A 139 -15.17 19.22 -56.97
N LEU A 140 -16.12 19.18 -56.02
CA LEU A 140 -16.03 18.38 -54.79
C LEU A 140 -15.96 16.87 -55.07
N ASN A 141 -16.65 16.39 -56.11
CA ASN A 141 -16.62 14.99 -56.51
C ASN A 141 -15.34 14.65 -57.29
N ASP A 142 -14.87 15.56 -58.14
CA ASP A 142 -13.69 15.37 -58.98
C ASP A 142 -12.39 15.44 -58.14
N ASN A 143 -12.35 16.27 -57.09
CA ASN A 143 -11.19 16.43 -56.19
C ASN A 143 -11.36 15.70 -54.84
N ARG A 144 -12.33 14.79 -54.75
CA ARG A 144 -12.72 14.09 -53.51
C ARG A 144 -11.61 13.21 -52.92
N ASN A 145 -10.65 12.79 -53.74
CA ASN A 145 -9.53 11.96 -53.28
C ASN A 145 -8.40 12.79 -52.66
N ASP A 146 -8.17 14.02 -53.11
CA ASP A 146 -7.09 14.87 -52.59
C ASP A 146 -7.50 15.56 -51.27
N LEU A 147 -8.79 15.87 -51.11
CA LEU A 147 -9.36 16.40 -49.85
C LEU A 147 -9.44 15.35 -48.72
N LYS A 148 -9.40 14.05 -49.04
CA LYS A 148 -9.44 12.96 -48.03
C LYS A 148 -8.17 12.88 -47.19
N THR A 149 -7.07 13.48 -47.64
CA THR A 149 -5.76 13.33 -47.00
C THR A 149 -5.46 14.43 -45.97
N ALA A 150 -6.19 15.55 -45.98
CA ALA A 150 -5.90 16.73 -45.15
C ALA A 150 -6.94 17.03 -44.04
N LEU A 151 -8.03 16.27 -43.91
CA LEU A 151 -9.05 16.43 -42.86
C LEU A 151 -9.14 15.18 -41.97
N ARG A 152 -8.30 15.11 -40.92
CA ARG A 152 -8.57 14.26 -39.76
C ARG A 152 -9.64 14.92 -38.88
N ARG A 153 -10.92 14.70 -39.21
CA ARG A 153 -11.99 14.66 -38.21
C ARG A 153 -13.02 13.58 -38.56
N SER A 154 -13.26 12.75 -37.55
CA SER A 154 -14.47 11.95 -37.28
C SER A 154 -15.67 12.25 -38.18
N ASN A 155 -16.02 11.28 -39.04
CA ASN A 155 -17.31 11.20 -39.71
C ASN A 155 -17.65 9.72 -39.96
N SER A 156 -18.03 8.99 -38.91
CA SER A 156 -18.80 7.76 -39.07
C SER A 156 -20.23 8.15 -39.40
N CYS A 157 -20.46 8.50 -40.66
CA CYS A 157 -21.79 8.60 -41.25
C CYS A 157 -22.48 7.22 -41.25
N PRO A 158 -23.78 7.14 -41.56
CA PRO A 158 -24.93 7.77 -40.90
C PRO A 158 -26.07 6.73 -40.76
N GLU A 159 -27.22 7.15 -40.23
CA GLU A 159 -28.56 6.63 -40.58
C GLU A 159 -28.67 5.20 -41.19
N PHE A 160 -28.90 4.20 -40.33
CA PHE A 160 -29.68 3.04 -40.74
C PHE A 160 -31.11 3.20 -40.19
N PRO A 161 -32.13 3.41 -41.04
CA PRO A 161 -33.50 3.28 -40.60
C PRO A 161 -33.73 1.80 -40.29
N ILE A 162 -33.95 1.48 -39.02
CA ILE A 162 -34.19 0.10 -38.54
C ILE A 162 -35.58 -0.42 -38.95
N ASP A 163 -36.43 0.41 -39.53
CA ASP A 163 -37.71 -0.02 -40.07
C ASP A 163 -37.62 -0.23 -41.59
N ARG A 164 -37.48 -1.49 -42.05
CA ARG A 164 -38.34 -2.13 -43.08
C ARG A 164 -37.75 -3.30 -43.88
N ASP A 165 -36.48 -3.66 -43.78
CA ASP A 165 -35.91 -4.64 -44.73
C ASP A 165 -35.72 -6.05 -44.15
N ARG A 166 -36.83 -6.81 -43.99
CA ARG A 166 -36.82 -8.24 -43.63
C ARG A 166 -35.98 -9.09 -44.60
N GLU A 167 -35.86 -8.67 -45.86
CA GLU A 167 -35.19 -9.44 -46.92
C GLU A 167 -33.66 -9.39 -46.87
N LYS A 168 -33.05 -8.26 -46.46
CA LYS A 168 -31.58 -8.12 -46.36
C LYS A 168 -30.97 -8.92 -45.20
N ILE A 169 -31.70 -9.03 -44.10
CA ILE A 169 -31.28 -9.89 -42.98
C ILE A 169 -31.32 -11.36 -43.42
N THR A 170 -32.28 -11.78 -44.26
CA THR A 170 -32.31 -13.13 -44.83
C THR A 170 -31.22 -13.43 -45.88
N THR A 171 -30.64 -12.42 -46.53
CA THR A 171 -29.52 -12.63 -47.48
C THR A 171 -28.17 -12.73 -46.77
N LEU A 172 -27.96 -12.00 -45.67
CA LEU A 172 -26.83 -12.26 -44.75
C LEU A 172 -26.93 -13.68 -44.13
N ARG A 173 -28.15 -14.14 -43.81
CA ARG A 173 -28.43 -15.50 -43.28
C ARG A 173 -28.03 -16.66 -44.19
N ARG A 174 -27.78 -16.46 -45.50
CA ARG A 174 -27.42 -17.54 -46.45
C ARG A 174 -25.92 -17.63 -46.77
N ASN A 175 -25.12 -16.61 -46.46
CA ASN A 175 -23.72 -16.53 -46.87
C ASN A 175 -22.69 -16.67 -45.73
N GLU A 176 -23.10 -16.67 -44.46
CA GLU A 176 -22.24 -17.08 -43.36
C GLU A 176 -22.19 -18.62 -43.29
N LYS A 177 -21.39 -19.23 -44.18
CA LYS A 177 -21.06 -20.66 -44.03
C LYS A 177 -20.37 -20.84 -42.68
N ARG A 178 -21.03 -21.56 -41.77
CA ARG A 178 -20.40 -22.12 -40.57
C ARG A 178 -19.14 -22.85 -41.05
N ASN A 179 -17.96 -22.38 -40.66
CA ASN A 179 -16.73 -23.09 -40.99
C ASN A 179 -16.66 -24.32 -40.08
N GLU A 180 -17.12 -25.47 -40.57
CA GLU A 180 -17.14 -26.73 -39.82
C GLU A 180 -15.73 -27.17 -39.36
N ASN A 181 -14.67 -26.56 -39.91
CA ASN A 181 -13.28 -26.79 -39.52
C ASN A 181 -12.73 -25.79 -38.49
N ALA A 182 -13.53 -24.84 -37.99
CA ALA A 182 -13.06 -23.87 -37.01
C ALA A 182 -12.76 -24.52 -35.65
N LYS A 183 -11.58 -24.26 -35.09
CA LYS A 183 -11.10 -24.88 -33.84
C LYS A 183 -10.63 -23.80 -32.86
N ILE A 184 -10.83 -24.05 -31.58
CA ILE A 184 -10.26 -23.23 -30.51
C ILE A 184 -9.38 -24.10 -29.62
N SER A 185 -8.25 -23.54 -29.22
CA SER A 185 -7.27 -24.10 -28.30
C SER A 185 -6.84 -23.10 -27.23
N ASN A 186 -6.01 -23.52 -26.28
CA ASN A 186 -5.46 -22.70 -25.18
C ASN A 186 -6.50 -21.94 -24.33
N PHE A 187 -7.65 -22.55 -24.06
CA PHE A 187 -8.66 -21.98 -23.18
C PHE A 187 -8.10 -21.61 -21.81
N ASP A 188 -8.50 -20.45 -21.30
CA ASP A 188 -8.34 -20.13 -19.89
C ASP A 188 -9.24 -21.05 -19.04
N ALA A 189 -8.73 -21.60 -17.94
CA ALA A 189 -9.48 -22.53 -17.10
C ALA A 189 -10.77 -21.90 -16.54
N SER A 190 -10.78 -20.58 -16.33
CA SER A 190 -11.97 -19.85 -15.87
C SER A 190 -12.97 -19.50 -16.99
N PHE A 191 -12.66 -19.83 -18.24
CA PHE A 191 -13.47 -19.47 -19.42
C PHE A 191 -14.48 -20.54 -19.85
N VAL A 192 -14.30 -21.81 -19.44
CA VAL A 192 -15.09 -22.97 -19.92
C VAL A 192 -15.93 -23.72 -18.84
N PRO A 193 -16.05 -23.33 -17.55
CA PRO A 193 -16.51 -24.26 -16.51
C PRO A 193 -17.90 -24.88 -16.75
N GLU A 194 -18.82 -24.20 -17.43
CA GLU A 194 -20.19 -24.71 -17.68
C GLU A 194 -20.35 -25.56 -18.96
N LEU A 195 -19.33 -25.60 -19.83
CA LEU A 195 -19.43 -26.18 -21.18
C LEU A 195 -18.99 -27.64 -21.29
N CYS A 196 -18.28 -28.15 -20.29
CA CYS A 196 -17.73 -29.52 -20.29
C CYS A 196 -18.81 -30.63 -20.25
N CYS A 197 -20.08 -30.28 -20.05
CA CYS A 197 -21.19 -31.24 -19.86
C CYS A 197 -22.18 -31.30 -21.05
N SER A 198 -21.78 -30.88 -22.27
CA SER A 198 -22.69 -30.82 -23.43
C SER A 198 -22.33 -31.82 -24.53
N ASP A 199 -23.31 -32.60 -25.00
CA ASP A 199 -23.18 -33.65 -26.03
C ASP A 199 -22.76 -33.14 -27.43
N ASP A 200 -22.69 -31.82 -27.63
CA ASP A 200 -22.32 -31.18 -28.91
C ASP A 200 -21.11 -30.24 -28.78
N TYR A 201 -20.15 -30.62 -27.94
CA TYR A 201 -18.95 -29.83 -27.63
C TYR A 201 -18.19 -29.35 -28.89
N PRO A 202 -17.95 -30.18 -29.93
CA PRO A 202 -17.28 -29.71 -31.15
C PRO A 202 -18.06 -28.62 -31.91
N SER A 203 -19.40 -28.71 -32.00
CA SER A 203 -20.21 -27.67 -32.65
C SER A 203 -20.25 -26.37 -31.84
N ILE A 204 -20.18 -26.49 -30.51
CA ILE A 204 -20.06 -25.34 -29.61
C ILE A 204 -18.73 -24.62 -29.86
N LEU A 205 -17.60 -25.35 -29.88
CA LEU A 205 -16.27 -24.77 -30.16
C LEU A 205 -16.24 -24.03 -31.50
N CYS A 206 -16.77 -24.65 -32.56
CA CYS A 206 -16.91 -24.02 -33.88
C CYS A 206 -17.75 -22.73 -33.83
N SER A 207 -18.81 -22.71 -33.01
CA SER A 207 -19.66 -21.54 -32.83
C SER A 207 -18.94 -20.43 -32.05
N ILE A 208 -18.16 -20.78 -31.02
CA ILE A 208 -17.33 -19.82 -30.27
C ILE A 208 -16.27 -19.22 -31.21
N ALA A 209 -15.63 -20.02 -32.06
CA ALA A 209 -14.58 -19.55 -32.97
C ALA A 209 -15.17 -18.55 -33.97
N THR A 210 -16.36 -18.88 -34.50
CA THR A 210 -17.14 -17.98 -35.35
C THR A 210 -17.53 -16.71 -34.61
N ALA A 211 -17.91 -16.79 -33.34
CA ALA A 211 -18.24 -15.62 -32.53
C ALA A 211 -17.02 -14.69 -32.37
N PHE A 212 -15.84 -15.20 -32.02
CA PHE A 212 -14.63 -14.38 -31.91
C PHE A 212 -14.25 -13.70 -33.23
N LYS A 213 -14.23 -14.45 -34.35
CA LYS A 213 -13.96 -13.89 -35.68
C LYS A 213 -14.93 -12.77 -36.05
N THR A 214 -16.20 -12.89 -35.65
CA THR A 214 -17.24 -11.91 -35.97
C THR A 214 -17.33 -10.76 -34.97
N VAL A 215 -16.86 -10.93 -33.72
CA VAL A 215 -16.70 -9.85 -32.72
C VAL A 215 -15.67 -8.83 -33.19
N VAL A 216 -14.55 -9.29 -33.76
CA VAL A 216 -13.42 -8.43 -34.15
C VAL A 216 -13.59 -7.79 -35.52
N SER A 217 -14.74 -7.96 -36.18
CA SER A 217 -15.02 -7.27 -37.46
C SER A 217 -15.51 -5.83 -37.30
N ARG A 218 -15.84 -5.35 -36.08
CA ARG A 218 -16.50 -4.04 -35.90
C ARG A 218 -16.13 -3.28 -34.63
N VAL A 219 -15.13 -3.73 -33.88
CA VAL A 219 -14.92 -3.24 -32.52
C VAL A 219 -13.47 -2.82 -32.35
N ASN A 220 -13.25 -1.49 -32.40
CA ASN A 220 -11.95 -0.88 -32.18
C ASN A 220 -11.54 -1.10 -30.73
N ALA A 221 -10.73 -2.12 -30.47
CA ALA A 221 -9.92 -2.17 -29.26
C ALA A 221 -9.22 -0.81 -29.13
N GLN A 222 -9.37 -0.19 -27.96
CA GLN A 222 -8.87 1.15 -27.63
C GLN A 222 -7.47 1.39 -28.18
N SER A 223 -7.10 2.66 -28.36
CA SER A 223 -5.76 3.13 -28.78
C SER A 223 -4.61 2.48 -28.01
N ILE A 224 -4.25 1.24 -28.35
CA ILE A 224 -3.09 0.54 -27.82
C ILE A 224 -1.89 1.23 -28.45
N GLY A 225 -1.11 1.93 -27.63
CA GLY A 225 0.14 2.55 -28.06
C GLY A 225 1.23 1.50 -28.22
N SER A 226 2.14 1.69 -29.18
CA SER A 226 3.34 0.85 -29.35
C SER A 226 4.15 0.78 -28.05
N GLY A 227 4.57 -0.42 -27.64
CA GLY A 227 5.32 -0.64 -26.39
C GLY A 227 4.79 -1.81 -25.55
N GLU A 228 5.17 -1.85 -24.28
CA GLU A 228 4.75 -2.88 -23.32
C GLU A 228 3.21 -2.90 -23.17
N LEU A 229 2.63 -4.06 -23.42
CA LEU A 229 1.22 -4.40 -23.23
C LEU A 229 1.09 -5.39 -22.08
N LYS A 230 0.57 -4.92 -20.94
CA LYS A 230 0.17 -5.80 -19.83
C LYS A 230 -1.15 -6.48 -20.18
N ILE A 231 -1.22 -7.79 -19.98
CA ILE A 231 -2.38 -8.63 -20.32
C ILE A 231 -2.99 -9.16 -19.02
N ALA A 232 -4.28 -8.89 -18.79
CA ALA A 232 -5.00 -9.42 -17.64
C ALA A 232 -5.43 -10.88 -17.85
N LYS A 233 -5.86 -11.22 -19.08
CA LYS A 233 -6.36 -12.55 -19.40
C LYS A 233 -6.09 -12.92 -20.85
N VAL A 234 -5.73 -14.18 -21.09
CA VAL A 234 -5.69 -14.79 -22.43
C VAL A 234 -6.83 -15.79 -22.53
N LEU A 235 -7.87 -15.45 -23.30
CA LEU A 235 -9.12 -16.21 -23.37
C LEU A 235 -8.93 -17.55 -24.07
N CYS A 236 -8.41 -17.51 -25.30
CA CYS A 236 -8.15 -18.69 -26.15
C CYS A 236 -7.34 -18.33 -27.41
N SER A 237 -6.96 -19.34 -28.19
CA SER A 237 -6.44 -19.21 -29.56
C SER A 237 -7.30 -19.93 -30.59
N THR A 238 -7.28 -19.50 -31.85
CA THR A 238 -8.01 -20.12 -32.98
C THR A 238 -7.09 -20.85 -33.95
N GLU A 239 -7.67 -21.61 -34.88
CA GLU A 239 -6.94 -22.34 -35.93
C GLU A 239 -6.06 -21.45 -36.82
N ASP A 240 -6.40 -20.16 -36.93
CA ASP A 240 -5.65 -19.17 -37.70
C ASP A 240 -4.43 -18.58 -36.93
N LEU A 241 -4.04 -19.17 -35.79
CA LEU A 241 -2.93 -18.72 -34.93
C LEU A 241 -3.11 -17.30 -34.36
N PHE A 242 -4.35 -16.88 -34.17
CA PHE A 242 -4.69 -15.71 -33.37
C PHE A 242 -4.98 -16.11 -31.92
N ALA A 243 -4.62 -15.24 -30.98
CA ALA A 243 -5.08 -15.31 -29.60
C ALA A 243 -6.02 -14.14 -29.30
N TYR A 244 -6.95 -14.35 -28.37
CA TYR A 244 -7.89 -13.32 -27.91
C TYR A 244 -7.57 -12.98 -26.46
N VAL A 245 -7.20 -11.73 -26.20
CA VAL A 245 -6.70 -11.27 -24.89
C VAL A 245 -7.52 -10.10 -24.37
N ILE A 246 -7.48 -9.90 -23.06
CA ILE A 246 -8.00 -8.70 -22.39
C ILE A 246 -6.79 -7.94 -21.82
N PRO A 247 -6.49 -6.73 -22.33
CA PRO A 247 -5.43 -5.88 -21.78
C PRO A 247 -5.70 -5.53 -20.32
N LYS A 248 -4.67 -5.50 -19.47
CA LYS A 248 -4.78 -5.11 -18.06
C LYS A 248 -5.25 -3.67 -17.86
N ARG A 249 -4.97 -2.80 -18.84
CA ARG A 249 -5.46 -1.40 -18.87
C ARG A 249 -6.97 -1.28 -19.13
N PHE A 250 -7.63 -2.33 -19.60
CA PHE A 250 -9.08 -2.30 -19.75
C PHE A 250 -9.72 -2.48 -18.37
N ASN A 251 -10.23 -1.40 -17.80
CA ASN A 251 -10.97 -1.47 -16.54
C ASN A 251 -12.36 -2.09 -16.80
N THR A 252 -12.41 -3.43 -16.73
CA THR A 252 -13.64 -4.20 -16.93
C THR A 252 -14.76 -3.74 -16.02
N ARG A 253 -14.46 -3.38 -14.76
CA ARG A 253 -15.47 -2.94 -13.80
C ARG A 253 -16.10 -1.61 -14.19
N ASP A 254 -15.29 -0.62 -14.54
CA ASP A 254 -15.79 0.69 -14.97
C ASP A 254 -16.56 0.57 -16.28
N ALA A 255 -16.09 -0.26 -17.21
CA ALA A 255 -16.80 -0.52 -18.46
C ALA A 255 -18.19 -1.14 -18.21
N LEU A 256 -18.29 -2.13 -17.32
CA LEU A 256 -19.55 -2.75 -16.92
C LEU A 256 -20.47 -1.77 -16.20
N PHE A 257 -19.94 -0.96 -15.27
CA PHE A 257 -20.72 0.03 -14.53
C PHE A 257 -21.23 1.17 -15.42
N ALA A 258 -20.35 1.72 -16.26
CA ALA A 258 -20.70 2.76 -17.22
C ALA A 258 -21.74 2.25 -18.22
N PHE A 259 -21.54 1.06 -18.80
CA PHE A 259 -22.52 0.47 -19.71
C PHE A 259 -23.86 0.25 -19.00
N SER A 260 -23.86 -0.36 -17.82
CA SER A 260 -25.08 -0.64 -17.08
C SER A 260 -25.86 0.63 -16.75
N ASN A 261 -25.19 1.69 -16.30
CA ASN A 261 -25.87 2.95 -15.98
C ASN A 261 -26.40 3.67 -17.22
N GLN A 262 -25.59 3.75 -18.28
CA GLN A 262 -26.03 4.37 -19.53
C GLN A 262 -27.21 3.58 -20.13
N PHE A 263 -27.17 2.24 -20.08
CA PHE A 263 -28.24 1.42 -20.63
C PHE A 263 -29.51 1.52 -19.79
N ARG A 264 -29.39 1.57 -18.45
CA ARG A 264 -30.53 1.83 -17.55
C ARG A 264 -31.21 3.16 -17.90
N ALA A 265 -30.44 4.25 -18.01
CA ALA A 265 -30.95 5.56 -18.40
C ALA A 265 -31.60 5.55 -19.80
N TRP A 266 -31.03 4.78 -20.74
CA TRP A 266 -31.62 4.60 -22.07
C TRP A 266 -32.95 3.82 -22.03
N LEU A 267 -33.03 2.78 -21.19
CA LEU A 267 -34.23 1.97 -21.01
C LEU A 267 -35.36 2.78 -20.36
N GLU A 268 -35.05 3.61 -19.37
CA GLU A 268 -35.99 4.55 -18.74
C GLU A 268 -36.52 5.58 -19.73
N TYR A 269 -35.68 6.05 -20.66
CA TYR A 269 -36.10 6.97 -21.71
C TYR A 269 -36.97 6.31 -22.80
N LYS A 270 -36.84 4.99 -23.02
CA LYS A 270 -37.61 4.24 -24.02
C LYS A 270 -38.19 2.92 -23.47
N PRO A 271 -39.20 2.99 -22.59
CA PRO A 271 -39.74 1.80 -21.91
C PRO A 271 -40.49 0.82 -22.84
N ASN A 272 -40.97 1.28 -24.01
CA ASN A 272 -41.83 0.52 -24.92
C ASN A 272 -41.12 -0.02 -26.17
N VAL A 273 -39.79 -0.12 -26.18
CA VAL A 273 -39.08 -0.74 -27.32
C VAL A 273 -39.50 -2.23 -27.40
N GLN A 274 -40.31 -2.59 -28.39
CA GLN A 274 -40.64 -3.99 -28.67
C GLN A 274 -39.34 -4.75 -28.94
N LEU A 275 -38.99 -5.64 -28.01
CA LEU A 275 -37.78 -6.43 -28.08
C LEU A 275 -38.03 -7.61 -29.03
N TYR A 276 -37.43 -7.52 -30.21
CA TYR A 276 -37.53 -8.55 -31.23
C TYR A 276 -36.91 -9.87 -30.76
N THR A 277 -37.62 -10.98 -30.97
CA THR A 277 -37.23 -12.36 -30.57
C THR A 277 -36.14 -13.01 -31.44
N HIS A 278 -35.45 -12.24 -32.29
CA HIS A 278 -34.46 -12.76 -33.24
C HIS A 278 -33.04 -12.45 -32.77
N TYR A 279 -32.47 -13.32 -31.94
CA TYR A 279 -31.18 -13.16 -31.27
C TYR A 279 -30.00 -13.90 -31.93
N ARG A 280 -30.24 -14.64 -33.02
CA ARG A 280 -29.17 -15.43 -33.68
C ARG A 280 -28.15 -14.51 -34.37
N PHE A 281 -26.88 -14.63 -33.96
CA PHE A 281 -25.70 -13.95 -34.51
C PHE A 281 -25.59 -12.44 -34.27
N ILE A 282 -26.26 -11.92 -33.25
CA ILE A 282 -26.25 -10.49 -32.91
C ILE A 282 -25.73 -10.23 -31.50
N ASN A 283 -25.34 -8.97 -31.24
CA ASN A 283 -25.07 -8.50 -29.89
C ASN A 283 -26.41 -8.33 -29.14
N VAL A 284 -26.40 -8.71 -27.87
CA VAL A 284 -27.54 -8.73 -26.95
C VAL A 284 -27.13 -8.09 -25.62
N ILE A 285 -28.10 -7.93 -24.74
CA ILE A 285 -27.93 -7.48 -23.38
C ILE A 285 -28.42 -8.59 -22.46
N LEU A 286 -27.58 -8.98 -21.52
CA LEU A 286 -27.93 -9.91 -20.46
C LEU A 286 -28.37 -9.14 -19.23
N TYR A 287 -29.44 -9.61 -18.60
CA TYR A 287 -29.95 -9.14 -17.32
C TYR A 287 -30.12 -10.35 -16.39
N LEU A 288 -29.19 -10.49 -15.44
CA LEU A 288 -29.15 -11.60 -14.49
C LEU A 288 -29.09 -11.03 -13.07
N GLU A 289 -29.75 -11.70 -12.11
CA GLU A 289 -29.81 -11.25 -10.72
C GLU A 289 -28.41 -11.14 -10.09
N GLU A 290 -27.52 -12.07 -10.44
CA GLU A 290 -26.14 -12.09 -9.96
C GLU A 290 -25.35 -10.81 -10.29
N PHE A 291 -25.69 -10.11 -11.37
CA PHE A 291 -25.01 -8.87 -11.72
C PHE A 291 -25.25 -7.79 -10.66
N LYS A 292 -26.43 -7.78 -10.04
CA LYS A 292 -26.80 -6.77 -9.03
C LYS A 292 -25.89 -6.80 -7.81
N HIS A 293 -25.36 -7.98 -7.44
CA HIS A 293 -24.38 -8.10 -6.36
C HIS A 293 -23.08 -7.35 -6.67
N GLU A 294 -22.73 -7.19 -7.95
CA GLU A 294 -21.60 -6.40 -8.42
C GLU A 294 -21.97 -4.92 -8.70
N ARG A 295 -23.19 -4.49 -8.35
CA ARG A 295 -23.77 -3.16 -8.67
C ARG A 295 -23.83 -2.86 -10.18
N THR A 296 -23.90 -3.89 -11.01
CA THR A 296 -24.15 -3.78 -12.45
C THR A 296 -25.44 -4.54 -12.77
N GLU A 297 -26.32 -4.06 -13.63
CA GLU A 297 -27.58 -4.76 -13.95
C GLU A 297 -27.56 -5.34 -15.35
N PHE A 298 -26.83 -4.69 -16.26
CA PHE A 298 -26.85 -5.03 -17.68
C PHE A 298 -25.42 -5.31 -18.15
N ARG A 299 -25.24 -6.40 -18.90
CA ARG A 299 -23.98 -6.71 -19.58
C ARG A 299 -24.20 -6.87 -21.07
N ARG A 300 -23.27 -6.35 -21.89
CA ARG A 300 -23.28 -6.59 -23.34
C ARG A 300 -22.71 -7.97 -23.62
N ALA A 301 -23.41 -8.75 -24.42
CA ALA A 301 -22.94 -10.06 -24.85
C ALA A 301 -23.21 -10.28 -26.33
N ARG A 302 -22.63 -11.32 -26.89
CA ARG A 302 -22.93 -11.82 -28.23
C ARG A 302 -23.54 -13.21 -28.14
N HIS A 303 -24.64 -13.44 -28.85
CA HIS A 303 -25.18 -14.79 -28.98
C HIS A 303 -24.23 -15.67 -29.80
N VAL A 304 -23.83 -16.80 -29.22
CA VAL A 304 -22.91 -17.76 -29.83
C VAL A 304 -23.69 -18.87 -30.53
N CYS A 305 -24.51 -19.62 -29.79
CA CYS A 305 -25.36 -20.68 -30.32
C CYS A 305 -26.50 -21.04 -29.36
N ASN A 306 -27.46 -21.84 -29.83
CA ASN A 306 -28.46 -22.47 -28.96
C ASN A 306 -27.94 -23.81 -28.48
N LEU A 307 -28.18 -24.15 -27.22
CA LEU A 307 -27.78 -25.44 -26.67
C LEU A 307 -28.84 -26.50 -27.02
N LYS A 308 -28.42 -27.63 -27.60
CA LYS A 308 -29.32 -28.75 -27.91
C LYS A 308 -29.80 -29.48 -26.64
N SER A 309 -28.94 -29.55 -25.62
CA SER A 309 -29.18 -30.26 -24.35
C SER A 309 -30.15 -29.54 -23.41
N ARG A 310 -30.33 -28.21 -23.56
CA ARG A 310 -31.24 -27.39 -22.73
C ARG A 310 -32.17 -26.57 -23.61
N ARG A 311 -33.44 -26.99 -23.71
CA ARG A 311 -34.47 -26.22 -24.45
C ARG A 311 -34.50 -24.78 -23.91
N ASN A 312 -34.65 -23.83 -24.83
CA ASN A 312 -34.68 -22.39 -24.57
C ASN A 312 -33.41 -21.79 -23.94
N HIS A 313 -32.25 -22.47 -23.92
CA HIS A 313 -31.01 -21.86 -23.46
C HIS A 313 -30.06 -21.53 -24.63
N GLY A 314 -29.36 -20.40 -24.50
CA GLY A 314 -28.33 -19.94 -25.43
C GLY A 314 -26.99 -19.80 -24.73
N LEU A 315 -25.92 -19.98 -25.49
CA LEU A 315 -24.57 -19.63 -25.09
C LEU A 315 -24.29 -18.19 -25.53
N PHE A 316 -23.79 -17.37 -24.61
CA PHE A 316 -23.48 -15.96 -24.84
C PHE A 316 -22.05 -15.63 -24.43
N LEU A 317 -21.35 -14.83 -25.24
CA LEU A 317 -20.01 -14.31 -24.96
C LEU A 317 -20.12 -12.85 -24.48
N GLU A 318 -19.81 -12.59 -23.22
CA GLU A 318 -19.74 -11.23 -22.68
C GLU A 318 -18.60 -10.43 -23.33
N LEU A 319 -18.91 -9.24 -23.84
CA LEU A 319 -17.95 -8.44 -24.61
C LEU A 319 -16.93 -7.70 -23.74
N ASP A 320 -17.24 -7.48 -22.46
CA ASP A 320 -16.44 -6.67 -21.53
C ASP A 320 -15.58 -7.53 -20.59
N THR A 321 -16.00 -8.77 -20.31
CA THR A 321 -15.29 -9.73 -19.43
C THR A 321 -14.65 -10.88 -20.20
N GLY A 322 -15.09 -11.12 -21.43
CA GLY A 322 -14.77 -12.33 -22.18
C GLY A 322 -15.36 -13.60 -21.57
N MET A 323 -16.31 -13.55 -20.64
CA MET A 323 -16.89 -14.78 -20.09
C MET A 323 -17.95 -15.39 -21.02
N LEU A 324 -17.98 -16.72 -21.08
CA LEU A 324 -19.09 -17.46 -21.68
C LEU A 324 -20.14 -17.76 -20.62
N ARG A 325 -21.41 -17.52 -20.96
CA ARG A 325 -22.55 -17.80 -20.07
C ARG A 325 -23.65 -18.55 -20.76
N VAL A 326 -24.18 -19.55 -20.06
CA VAL A 326 -25.40 -20.23 -20.47
C VAL A 326 -26.60 -19.50 -19.88
N VAL A 327 -27.41 -18.88 -20.73
CA VAL A 327 -28.57 -18.09 -20.28
C VAL A 327 -29.85 -18.62 -20.91
N GLU A 328 -30.89 -18.76 -20.09
CA GLU A 328 -32.25 -19.02 -20.54
C GLU A 328 -32.78 -17.82 -21.35
N ILE A 329 -33.25 -18.09 -22.56
CA ILE A 329 -33.65 -17.07 -23.54
C ILE A 329 -35.10 -16.68 -23.27
N THR A 330 -35.25 -15.73 -22.35
CA THR A 330 -36.52 -15.08 -22.01
C THR A 330 -36.42 -13.57 -22.21
N PRO A 331 -37.53 -12.86 -22.51
CA PRO A 331 -37.53 -11.40 -22.64
C PRO A 331 -37.00 -10.66 -21.41
N GLU A 332 -37.07 -11.28 -20.23
CA GLU A 332 -36.57 -10.75 -18.97
C GLU A 332 -35.05 -10.81 -18.89
N LYS A 333 -34.42 -11.92 -19.33
CA LYS A 333 -32.99 -12.19 -19.18
C LYS A 333 -32.15 -11.79 -20.39
N VAL A 334 -32.70 -11.81 -21.60
CA VAL A 334 -31.96 -11.54 -22.85
C VAL A 334 -32.71 -10.51 -23.69
N ARG A 335 -32.06 -9.37 -23.96
CA ARG A 335 -32.63 -8.25 -24.73
C ARG A 335 -31.78 -7.90 -25.94
N PHE A 336 -32.38 -7.35 -26.99
CA PHE A 336 -31.65 -6.90 -28.17
C PHE A 336 -30.77 -5.68 -27.86
N LEU A 337 -29.49 -5.70 -28.23
CA LEU A 337 -28.62 -4.52 -28.15
C LEU A 337 -28.85 -3.66 -29.41
N ALA A 338 -29.33 -2.43 -29.23
CA ALA A 338 -29.52 -1.51 -30.35
C ALA A 338 -28.20 -1.30 -31.13
N ASN A 339 -28.27 -1.27 -32.47
CA ASN A 339 -27.07 -1.15 -33.32
C ASN A 339 -26.16 0.03 -32.95
N SER A 340 -26.74 1.15 -32.48
CA SER A 340 -25.98 2.32 -32.02
C SER A 340 -25.01 1.99 -30.87
N TRP A 341 -25.32 0.99 -30.04
CA TRP A 341 -24.47 0.52 -28.94
C TRP A 341 -23.54 -0.62 -29.34
N ALA A 342 -23.85 -1.32 -30.43
CA ALA A 342 -22.99 -2.38 -30.97
C ALA A 342 -21.66 -1.83 -31.55
N HIS A 343 -21.57 -0.51 -31.75
CA HIS A 343 -20.36 0.18 -32.21
C HIS A 343 -19.37 0.55 -31.08
N ASN A 344 -19.75 0.36 -29.81
CA ASN A 344 -18.85 0.64 -28.68
C ASN A 344 -17.76 -0.45 -28.57
N PRO A 345 -16.47 -0.07 -28.40
CA PRO A 345 -15.35 -0.98 -28.15
C PRO A 345 -15.62 -2.09 -27.12
N SER A 346 -15.04 -3.27 -27.34
CA SER A 346 -15.02 -4.43 -26.45
C SER A 346 -13.65 -4.55 -25.79
N ALA A 347 -13.60 -5.24 -24.66
CA ALA A 347 -12.36 -5.55 -23.95
C ALA A 347 -11.45 -6.52 -24.73
N ILE A 348 -12.06 -7.34 -25.57
CA ILE A 348 -11.43 -8.44 -26.27
C ILE A 348 -10.61 -7.91 -27.44
N VAL A 349 -9.33 -8.24 -27.46
CA VAL A 349 -8.37 -7.85 -28.50
C VAL A 349 -7.84 -9.09 -29.19
N GLU A 350 -7.88 -9.11 -30.52
CA GLU A 350 -7.24 -10.14 -31.34
C GLU A 350 -5.75 -9.81 -31.51
N VAL A 351 -4.90 -10.77 -31.16
CA VAL A 351 -3.45 -10.64 -31.23
C VAL A 351 -2.86 -11.80 -32.03
N ARG A 352 -1.76 -11.54 -32.72
CA ARG A 352 -0.85 -12.57 -33.25
C ARG A 352 0.54 -12.36 -32.69
N PHE A 353 1.33 -13.41 -32.71
CA PHE A 353 2.70 -13.38 -32.22
C PHE A 353 3.70 -13.32 -33.37
N ASP A 354 4.72 -12.49 -33.24
CA ASP A 354 5.83 -12.39 -34.18
C ASP A 354 6.62 -13.70 -34.20
N GLY A 355 6.79 -14.32 -35.37
CA GLY A 355 7.57 -15.55 -35.53
C GLY A 355 6.83 -16.87 -35.28
N VAL A 356 5.57 -16.85 -34.84
CA VAL A 356 4.74 -18.05 -34.64
C VAL A 356 4.30 -18.65 -35.97
N LYS A 357 4.51 -19.96 -36.19
CA LYS A 357 4.19 -20.66 -37.44
C LYS A 357 3.22 -21.83 -37.27
N ASN A 358 3.06 -22.34 -36.06
CA ASN A 358 2.23 -23.50 -35.77
C ASN A 358 1.55 -23.39 -34.38
N GLU A 359 0.67 -24.33 -34.07
CA GLU A 359 -0.14 -24.34 -32.83
C GLU A 359 0.71 -24.54 -31.55
N LYS A 360 1.87 -25.18 -31.66
CA LYS A 360 2.79 -25.34 -30.52
C LYS A 360 3.42 -23.99 -30.15
N ASP A 361 3.88 -23.24 -31.14
CA ASP A 361 4.54 -21.95 -30.91
C ASP A 361 3.58 -20.95 -30.23
N ILE A 362 2.32 -20.88 -30.68
CA ILE A 362 1.31 -20.00 -30.04
C ILE A 362 1.01 -20.42 -28.59
N SER A 363 1.01 -21.73 -28.31
CA SER A 363 0.76 -22.24 -26.96
C SER A 363 1.90 -21.86 -25.99
N GLU A 364 3.14 -21.88 -26.47
CA GLU A 364 4.31 -21.43 -25.71
C GLU A 364 4.25 -19.92 -25.39
N GLU A 365 3.87 -19.09 -26.36
CA GLU A 365 3.69 -17.65 -26.17
C GLU A 365 2.55 -17.32 -25.20
N ILE A 366 1.41 -18.01 -25.31
CA ILE A 366 0.29 -17.87 -24.37
C ILE A 366 0.70 -18.25 -22.95
N GLN A 367 1.45 -19.35 -22.78
CA GLN A 367 1.91 -19.77 -21.46
C GLN A 367 2.92 -18.77 -20.88
N ALA A 368 3.81 -18.21 -21.71
CA ALA A 368 4.71 -17.15 -21.29
C ALA A 368 3.94 -15.92 -20.78
N ILE A 369 2.92 -15.46 -21.51
CA ILE A 369 2.07 -14.36 -21.08
C ILE A 369 1.32 -14.69 -19.79
N ARG A 370 0.78 -15.91 -19.63
CA ARG A 370 0.11 -16.31 -18.38
C ARG A 370 1.05 -16.27 -17.18
N ASN A 371 2.34 -16.57 -17.38
CA ASN A 371 3.35 -16.55 -16.33
C ASN A 371 3.81 -15.12 -15.98
N THR A 372 3.91 -14.22 -16.96
CA THR A 372 4.49 -12.87 -16.77
C THR A 372 3.45 -11.75 -16.67
N GLY A 373 2.27 -11.95 -17.26
CA GLY A 373 1.25 -10.92 -17.49
C GLY A 373 1.67 -9.84 -18.50
N ARG A 374 2.73 -10.04 -19.29
CA ARG A 374 3.37 -9.00 -20.13
C ARG A 374 3.71 -9.50 -21.54
N ALA A 375 3.53 -8.63 -22.53
CA ALA A 375 3.99 -8.79 -23.91
C ALA A 375 4.32 -7.42 -24.52
N THR A 376 5.10 -7.36 -25.60
CA THR A 376 5.42 -6.08 -26.25
C THR A 376 4.69 -5.97 -27.58
N MET A 377 3.88 -4.93 -27.74
CA MET A 377 3.24 -4.62 -29.02
C MET A 377 4.26 -3.99 -29.97
N ILE A 378 4.50 -4.65 -31.11
CA ILE A 378 5.45 -4.20 -32.12
C ILE A 378 4.78 -3.50 -33.31
N SER A 379 3.60 -3.93 -33.74
CA SER A 379 2.88 -3.35 -34.89
C SER A 379 1.41 -3.76 -34.94
N PHE A 380 0.67 -3.21 -35.91
CA PHE A 380 -0.66 -3.69 -36.31
C PHE A 380 -0.57 -4.30 -37.70
N ASP A 381 -1.02 -5.54 -37.85
CA ASP A 381 -1.17 -6.19 -39.15
C ASP A 381 -2.53 -5.86 -39.77
N ARG A 382 -2.53 -5.40 -41.02
CA ARG A 382 -3.72 -5.09 -41.80
C ARG A 382 -3.90 -5.99 -43.02
N GLU A 383 -2.91 -6.80 -43.38
CA GLU A 383 -2.85 -7.52 -44.66
C GLU A 383 -3.75 -8.77 -44.68
N HIS A 384 -3.92 -9.46 -43.55
CA HIS A 384 -4.63 -10.74 -43.51
C HIS A 384 -6.15 -10.68 -43.79
N ARG A 385 -6.77 -9.50 -43.83
CA ARG A 385 -8.21 -9.35 -44.13
C ARG A 385 -8.52 -8.94 -45.57
N GLU A 386 -7.52 -8.65 -46.40
CA GLU A 386 -7.73 -8.31 -47.82
C GLU A 386 -8.10 -9.54 -48.67
N HIS A 387 -7.78 -10.77 -48.20
CA HIS A 387 -8.05 -12.01 -48.95
C HIS A 387 -9.38 -12.71 -48.62
N MET A 388 -10.13 -12.21 -47.63
CA MET A 388 -11.47 -12.72 -47.27
C MET A 388 -12.56 -11.78 -47.79
N ASN A 389 -12.80 -11.73 -49.10
CA ASN A 389 -14.14 -11.60 -49.69
C ASN A 389 -14.06 -11.47 -51.22
N GLY A 390 -14.40 -12.56 -51.90
CA GLY A 390 -14.92 -12.47 -53.26
C GLY A 390 -16.13 -11.53 -53.30
N LYS A 391 -16.10 -10.58 -54.25
CA LYS A 391 -17.23 -9.75 -54.72
C LYS A 391 -18.01 -8.98 -53.63
N TRP A 392 -17.43 -7.89 -53.12
CA TRP A 392 -18.20 -6.74 -52.62
C TRP A 392 -17.63 -5.43 -53.19
N PRO A 393 -18.45 -4.49 -53.71
CA PRO A 393 -17.95 -3.33 -54.41
C PRO A 393 -17.55 -2.22 -53.41
N ASN A 394 -16.35 -1.68 -53.64
CA ASN A 394 -15.83 -0.36 -53.23
C ASN A 394 -15.09 -0.27 -51.87
N PRO A 395 -13.73 -0.37 -51.86
CA PRO A 395 -12.90 -0.44 -50.65
C PRO A 395 -12.56 0.92 -50.00
N ARG A 396 -13.42 1.95 -50.08
CA ARG A 396 -13.06 3.34 -49.68
C ARG A 396 -13.84 3.96 -48.51
N THR A 397 -14.49 3.17 -47.65
CA THR A 397 -15.17 3.67 -46.44
C THR A 397 -15.07 2.71 -45.24
N TRP A 398 -14.22 3.09 -44.27
CA TRP A 398 -14.18 2.68 -42.84
C TRP A 398 -13.87 1.21 -42.44
N SER A 399 -12.69 0.96 -41.84
CA SER A 399 -12.56 0.51 -40.43
C SER A 399 -11.07 0.34 -40.00
N SER A 400 -10.74 0.67 -38.75
CA SER A 400 -9.40 0.58 -38.13
C SER A 400 -9.08 -0.83 -37.60
N LEU A 401 -9.44 -1.87 -38.36
CA LEU A 401 -9.33 -3.27 -37.95
C LEU A 401 -7.94 -3.83 -38.30
N GLY A 402 -6.96 -3.59 -37.44
CA GLY A 402 -5.67 -4.27 -37.49
C GLY A 402 -5.57 -5.32 -36.37
N THR A 403 -4.97 -6.47 -36.66
CA THR A 403 -4.61 -7.46 -35.64
C THR A 403 -3.33 -7.01 -34.94
N VAL A 404 -3.32 -7.00 -33.61
CA VAL A 404 -2.14 -6.56 -32.84
C VAL A 404 -1.03 -7.60 -32.97
N VAL A 405 0.19 -7.18 -33.29
CA VAL A 405 1.36 -8.08 -33.33
C VAL A 405 2.16 -7.92 -32.05
N LEU A 406 2.28 -9.01 -31.29
CA LEU A 406 3.03 -9.10 -30.05
C LEU A 406 4.36 -9.80 -30.27
N ARG A 407 5.40 -9.34 -29.57
CA ARG A 407 6.69 -10.03 -29.47
C ARG A 407 6.96 -10.35 -28.00
N ARG A 408 7.53 -11.51 -27.76
CA ARG A 408 8.06 -11.92 -26.45
C ARG A 408 9.09 -10.91 -25.96
N GLU A 409 8.93 -10.45 -24.71
CA GLU A 409 10.06 -9.84 -24.00
C GLU A 409 11.04 -10.96 -23.67
N CYS A 410 12.14 -11.05 -24.42
CA CYS A 410 13.27 -11.87 -24.01
C CYS A 410 13.83 -11.30 -22.72
N THR A 411 13.39 -11.85 -21.59
CA THR A 411 14.15 -11.82 -20.34
C THR A 411 15.45 -12.60 -20.55
N HIS A 412 16.44 -11.97 -21.18
CA HIS A 412 17.84 -12.32 -20.97
C HIS A 412 18.25 -11.84 -19.56
N HIS A 413 17.56 -12.36 -18.55
CA HIS A 413 18.23 -12.71 -17.32
C HIS A 413 18.91 -14.05 -17.60
N LYS A 414 20.22 -14.10 -17.36
CA LYS A 414 20.97 -15.36 -17.36
C LYS A 414 20.14 -16.40 -16.59
N ASP A 415 19.75 -17.46 -17.28
CA ASP A 415 19.21 -18.67 -16.67
C ASP A 415 20.23 -19.13 -15.62
N HIS A 416 20.00 -18.77 -14.37
CA HIS A 416 20.46 -19.61 -13.28
C HIS A 416 19.61 -20.86 -13.37
N SER A 417 20.24 -21.98 -13.72
CA SER A 417 19.62 -23.29 -13.71
C SER A 417 18.87 -23.48 -12.40
N LYS A 418 17.54 -23.53 -12.49
CA LYS A 418 16.69 -24.00 -11.39
C LYS A 418 17.25 -25.37 -10.94
N PRO A 419 17.38 -25.63 -9.64
CA PRO A 419 17.61 -27.00 -9.19
C PRO A 419 16.48 -27.88 -9.76
N PRO A 420 16.79 -29.05 -10.32
CA PRO A 420 15.79 -29.88 -10.98
C PRO A 420 14.70 -30.28 -9.98
N LEU A 421 13.46 -30.00 -10.36
CA LEU A 421 12.21 -30.41 -9.71
C LEU A 421 11.94 -31.92 -9.87
N THR A 422 12.98 -32.75 -9.86
CA THR A 422 12.83 -34.20 -9.77
C THR A 422 12.59 -34.57 -8.31
N ARG A 423 11.33 -34.42 -7.88
CA ARG A 423 10.59 -35.18 -6.84
C ARG A 423 9.44 -34.35 -6.26
N LEU A 424 8.50 -33.97 -7.11
CA LEU A 424 7.13 -33.68 -6.69
C LEU A 424 6.24 -34.38 -7.73
N PHE A 425 5.54 -35.43 -7.27
CA PHE A 425 4.66 -36.39 -7.97
C PHE A 425 5.30 -37.71 -8.45
N CYS A 426 4.55 -38.78 -8.16
CA CYS A 426 4.83 -40.22 -8.23
C CYS A 426 5.21 -40.75 -9.64
N GLU A 427 6.05 -41.79 -9.70
CA GLU A 427 6.59 -42.40 -10.93
C GLU A 427 5.63 -43.39 -11.64
N ASP A 428 4.35 -43.44 -11.29
CA ASP A 428 3.42 -44.40 -11.90
C ASP A 428 2.61 -43.82 -13.08
N ARG A 429 2.60 -44.54 -14.21
CA ARG A 429 2.22 -44.01 -15.54
C ARG A 429 0.72 -43.80 -15.79
N ASP A 430 -0.15 -44.09 -14.84
CA ASP A 430 -1.61 -44.12 -15.07
C ASP A 430 -2.48 -43.27 -14.10
N CYS A 431 -1.92 -42.29 -13.38
CA CYS A 431 -2.71 -41.45 -12.45
C CYS A 431 -3.01 -40.03 -12.99
N ILE A 432 -4.25 -39.78 -13.44
CA ILE A 432 -4.73 -38.50 -14.02
C ILE A 432 -5.70 -37.76 -13.07
N GLY A 433 -5.32 -37.56 -11.81
CA GLY A 433 -5.89 -36.49 -10.96
C GLY A 433 -7.39 -36.51 -10.62
N LEU A 434 -8.10 -37.63 -10.75
CA LEU A 434 -9.52 -37.77 -10.40
C LEU A 434 -9.85 -39.19 -9.90
N CYS A 435 -9.57 -39.49 -8.63
CA CYS A 435 -10.26 -40.59 -7.94
C CYS A 435 -10.69 -40.19 -6.53
N SER A 436 -11.89 -39.62 -6.46
CA SER A 436 -12.71 -39.69 -5.25
C SER A 436 -13.62 -40.91 -5.39
N THR A 437 -13.25 -42.01 -4.72
CA THR A 437 -14.19 -43.10 -4.41
C THR A 437 -14.02 -43.43 -2.94
N GLY A 438 -15.11 -43.25 -2.19
CA GLY A 438 -15.19 -43.53 -0.77
C GLY A 438 -15.01 -45.01 -0.45
N ASP A 439 -14.70 -45.23 0.82
CA ASP A 439 -14.61 -46.51 1.51
C ASP A 439 -13.58 -47.48 0.96
N TYR A 440 -12.31 -47.33 1.33
CA TYR A 440 -11.44 -48.45 1.76
C TYR A 440 -10.14 -47.87 2.35
N PHE A 441 -9.71 -48.42 3.49
CA PHE A 441 -8.50 -48.12 4.29
C PHE A 441 -8.63 -47.10 5.44
N LYS A 442 -9.07 -47.62 6.60
CA LYS A 442 -8.41 -47.31 7.88
C LYS A 442 -6.98 -47.85 7.83
N VAL A 443 -6.11 -47.16 7.10
CA VAL A 443 -4.65 -47.26 7.27
C VAL A 443 -4.29 -46.12 8.23
N PRO A 444 -3.47 -46.35 9.26
CA PRO A 444 -2.99 -45.26 10.10
C PRO A 444 -2.41 -44.20 9.18
N ILE A 445 -2.92 -42.97 9.25
CA ILE A 445 -2.30 -41.82 8.60
C ILE A 445 -0.83 -41.88 9.04
N PRO A 446 0.15 -42.06 8.14
CA PRO A 446 1.55 -41.96 8.56
C PRO A 446 1.67 -40.57 9.18
N GLU A 447 2.06 -40.52 10.46
CA GLU A 447 2.23 -39.26 11.19
C GLU A 447 3.00 -38.31 10.28
N GLU A 448 2.37 -37.19 9.92
CA GLU A 448 3.07 -36.15 9.17
C GLU A 448 4.36 -35.84 9.93
N PRO A 449 5.54 -35.84 9.28
CA PRO A 449 6.79 -35.60 9.97
C PRO A 449 6.66 -34.30 10.74
N ASN A 450 6.76 -34.39 12.08
CA ASN A 450 6.70 -33.23 12.96
C ASN A 450 8.14 -32.76 13.16
N PRO A 451 8.63 -31.79 12.34
CA PRO A 451 10.04 -31.43 12.36
C PRO A 451 10.41 -30.75 13.67
N SER A 452 9.44 -30.17 14.38
CA SER A 452 9.62 -29.63 15.73
C SER A 452 9.78 -30.74 16.76
N HIS A 453 9.06 -31.85 16.64
CA HIS A 453 9.25 -33.02 17.50
C HIS A 453 10.66 -33.60 17.36
N ASP A 454 11.12 -33.82 16.13
CA ASP A 454 12.45 -34.38 15.86
C ASP A 454 13.56 -33.50 16.43
N LYS A 455 13.45 -32.18 16.28
CA LYS A 455 14.39 -31.21 16.87
C LYS A 455 14.36 -31.25 18.39
N LEU A 456 13.20 -31.39 19.02
CA LEU A 456 13.09 -31.53 20.47
C LEU A 456 13.74 -32.84 20.96
N VAL A 457 13.58 -33.94 20.23
CA VAL A 457 14.24 -35.22 20.54
C VAL A 457 15.76 -35.07 20.45
N GLU A 458 16.29 -34.48 19.37
CA GLU A 458 17.73 -34.25 19.21
C GLU A 458 18.27 -33.29 20.29
N LEU A 459 17.51 -32.26 20.66
CA LEU A 459 17.86 -31.32 21.73
C LEU A 459 17.89 -32.00 23.10
N ARG A 460 16.87 -32.79 23.46
CA ARG A 460 16.78 -33.53 24.74
C ARG A 460 17.93 -34.52 24.89
N ALA A 461 18.38 -35.15 23.81
CA ALA A 461 19.56 -36.02 23.85
C ALA A 461 20.84 -35.28 24.30
N ARG A 462 20.92 -33.96 24.11
CA ARG A 462 22.05 -33.15 24.57
C ARG A 462 22.01 -32.80 26.06
N PHE A 463 20.89 -33.01 26.75
CA PHE A 463 20.78 -32.74 28.19
C PHE A 463 21.70 -33.62 29.03
N ALA A 464 22.11 -34.78 28.50
CA ALA A 464 23.08 -35.70 29.09
C ALA A 464 24.40 -35.76 28.30
N SER A 465 24.69 -34.76 27.44
CA SER A 465 25.96 -34.68 26.71
C SER A 465 27.13 -34.46 27.68
N GLU A 466 28.32 -34.98 27.34
CA GLU A 466 29.54 -34.79 28.16
C GLU A 466 29.81 -33.31 28.48
N ARG A 467 29.54 -32.42 27.52
CA ARG A 467 29.63 -30.97 27.71
C ARG A 467 28.71 -30.49 28.82
N THR A 468 27.43 -30.86 28.76
CA THR A 468 26.43 -30.46 29.76
C THR A 468 26.75 -31.06 31.13
N LEU A 469 27.17 -32.33 31.17
CA LEU A 469 27.60 -33.03 32.37
C LEU A 469 28.81 -32.37 33.05
N GLY A 470 29.66 -31.70 32.27
CA GLY A 470 30.81 -30.93 32.77
C GLY A 470 30.44 -29.72 33.63
N TYR A 471 29.22 -29.17 33.49
CA TYR A 471 28.75 -28.01 34.25
C TYR A 471 27.77 -28.35 35.38
N THR A 472 27.36 -29.62 35.49
CA THR A 472 26.20 -30.04 36.28
C THR A 472 26.54 -31.15 37.27
N ASP A 473 27.79 -31.24 37.71
CA ASP A 473 28.29 -32.29 38.61
C ASP A 473 27.92 -33.70 38.13
N ARG A 474 28.03 -33.93 36.81
CA ARG A 474 27.65 -35.19 36.14
C ARG A 474 26.16 -35.56 36.28
N THR A 475 25.29 -34.59 36.57
CA THR A 475 23.84 -34.78 36.60
C THR A 475 23.21 -34.20 35.34
N PRO A 476 22.52 -34.99 34.49
CA PRO A 476 21.82 -34.46 33.32
C PRO A 476 20.86 -33.32 33.70
N ILE A 477 20.74 -32.30 32.85
CA ILE A 477 19.71 -31.28 33.05
C ILE A 477 18.32 -31.87 32.79
N ALA A 478 17.35 -31.47 33.62
CA ALA A 478 15.96 -31.89 33.49
C ALA A 478 15.13 -30.92 32.63
N ALA A 479 15.59 -29.66 32.54
CA ALA A 479 15.01 -28.64 31.69
C ALA A 479 16.05 -27.66 31.15
N TYR A 480 15.71 -26.96 30.06
CA TYR A 480 16.50 -25.93 29.43
C TYR A 480 15.65 -24.69 29.16
N ILE A 481 16.11 -23.53 29.63
CA ILE A 481 15.48 -22.22 29.43
C ILE A 481 16.11 -21.54 28.21
N LEU A 482 15.28 -21.14 27.25
CA LEU A 482 15.69 -20.52 26.00
C LEU A 482 14.81 -19.29 25.70
N PRO A 483 15.25 -18.08 26.11
CA PRO A 483 14.62 -16.83 25.69
C PRO A 483 14.80 -16.61 24.17
N ASN A 484 13.80 -16.03 23.52
CA ASN A 484 13.84 -15.60 22.12
C ASN A 484 14.60 -14.27 21.98
N THR A 485 15.91 -14.31 22.17
CA THR A 485 16.75 -13.11 22.12
C THR A 485 18.21 -13.43 21.78
N ASP A 486 19.06 -12.41 21.78
CA ASP A 486 20.50 -12.51 21.60
C ASP A 486 21.27 -12.05 22.86
N ALA A 487 22.60 -11.96 22.76
CA ALA A 487 23.45 -11.60 23.90
C ALA A 487 23.23 -10.15 24.43
N HIS A 488 22.50 -9.33 23.68
CA HIS A 488 22.24 -7.92 23.98
C HIS A 488 20.76 -7.63 24.23
N GLN A 489 19.93 -8.68 24.38
CA GLN A 489 18.50 -8.58 24.67
C GLN A 489 17.70 -7.80 23.60
N ASN A 490 18.11 -7.87 22.33
CA ASN A 490 17.34 -7.20 21.26
C ASN A 490 15.99 -7.89 21.01
N GLU A 491 14.95 -7.09 20.72
CA GLU A 491 13.61 -7.58 20.35
C GLU A 491 13.58 -8.19 18.93
N LEU A 492 14.26 -7.54 17.98
CA LEU A 492 14.38 -8.00 16.60
C LEU A 492 15.77 -8.58 16.40
N ILE A 493 15.85 -9.91 16.40
CA ILE A 493 17.09 -10.65 16.22
C ILE A 493 17.27 -11.13 14.77
N PRO A 494 18.51 -11.18 14.24
CA PRO A 494 18.80 -11.76 12.94
C PRO A 494 18.57 -13.27 12.95
N ASP A 495 18.29 -13.86 11.78
CA ASP A 495 18.07 -15.30 11.61
C ASP A 495 19.19 -16.18 12.21
N PHE A 496 20.42 -15.66 12.30
CA PHE A 496 21.53 -16.34 12.98
C PHE A 496 21.25 -16.64 14.46
N PHE A 497 20.52 -15.76 15.16
CA PHE A 497 20.21 -15.87 16.58
C PHE A 497 18.80 -16.43 16.87
N SER A 498 17.95 -16.60 15.85
CA SER A 498 16.55 -17.07 15.94
C SER A 498 16.38 -18.56 16.31
N ARG A 499 16.92 -18.96 17.45
CA ARG A 499 16.92 -20.35 17.95
C ARG A 499 15.52 -20.88 18.24
N VAL A 500 14.65 -20.05 18.80
CA VAL A 500 13.25 -20.41 19.05
C VAL A 500 12.55 -20.69 17.73
N GLN A 501 12.67 -19.78 16.75
CA GLN A 501 12.14 -19.99 15.40
C GLN A 501 12.66 -21.29 14.76
N PHE A 502 13.96 -21.60 14.93
CA PHE A 502 14.50 -22.87 14.47
C PHE A 502 13.80 -24.07 15.13
N LEU A 503 13.51 -24.03 16.43
CA LEU A 503 12.88 -25.14 17.15
C LEU A 503 11.37 -25.28 16.88
N ASN A 504 10.61 -24.18 16.95
CA ASN A 504 9.14 -24.22 16.98
C ASN A 504 8.46 -23.44 15.85
N GLY A 505 9.20 -22.77 14.97
CA GLY A 505 8.67 -22.02 13.83
C GLY A 505 8.23 -20.58 14.14
N TYR A 506 8.14 -20.18 15.41
CA TYR A 506 7.68 -18.85 15.81
C TYR A 506 8.64 -17.75 15.36
N SER A 507 8.11 -16.75 14.64
CA SER A 507 8.88 -15.65 14.05
C SER A 507 8.58 -14.27 14.67
N GLY A 508 7.89 -14.24 15.82
CA GLY A 508 7.59 -13.01 16.54
C GLY A 508 8.77 -12.48 17.37
N PRO A 509 8.63 -11.28 17.96
CA PRO A 509 9.73 -10.55 18.61
C PRO A 509 10.13 -11.14 19.96
N SER A 510 9.17 -11.48 20.81
CA SER A 510 9.43 -11.96 22.17
C SER A 510 8.84 -13.33 22.44
N GLY A 511 9.46 -14.03 23.38
CA GLY A 511 8.99 -15.31 23.89
C GLY A 511 10.04 -16.04 24.72
N LEU A 512 9.59 -17.00 25.52
CA LEU A 512 10.41 -17.82 26.40
C LEU A 512 10.07 -19.29 26.19
N ALA A 513 10.99 -20.04 25.59
CA ALA A 513 10.86 -21.48 25.45
C ALA A 513 11.46 -22.18 26.67
N ILE A 514 10.73 -23.15 27.23
CA ILE A 514 11.25 -24.04 28.26
C ILE A 514 11.02 -25.48 27.83
N ILE A 515 12.11 -26.20 27.67
CA ILE A 515 12.11 -27.57 27.18
C ILE A 515 12.51 -28.47 28.33
N THR A 516 11.65 -29.41 28.70
CA THR A 516 11.96 -30.47 29.67
C THR A 516 12.18 -31.79 28.93
N LEU A 517 12.45 -32.87 29.67
CA LEU A 517 12.55 -34.21 29.09
C LEU A 517 11.27 -34.67 28.38
N ASN A 518 10.09 -34.20 28.83
CA ASN A 518 8.80 -34.70 28.33
C ASN A 518 7.93 -33.60 27.69
N GLU A 519 8.02 -32.37 28.17
CA GLU A 519 7.18 -31.25 27.76
C GLU A 519 8.02 -30.14 27.11
N ALA A 520 7.41 -29.36 26.22
CA ALA A 520 7.98 -28.12 25.67
C ALA A 520 6.92 -27.02 25.75
N MET A 521 7.24 -25.98 26.52
CA MET A 521 6.36 -24.84 26.75
C MET A 521 6.94 -23.60 26.06
N PHE A 522 6.06 -22.77 25.49
CA PHE A 522 6.44 -21.50 24.91
C PHE A 522 5.56 -20.37 25.45
N TRP A 523 6.13 -19.52 26.31
CA TRP A 523 5.44 -18.33 26.79
C TRP A 523 5.69 -17.15 25.84
N VAL A 524 4.66 -16.35 25.56
CA VAL A 524 4.75 -15.13 24.76
C VAL A 524 4.08 -13.97 25.49
N ASP A 525 4.55 -12.74 25.26
CA ASP A 525 3.96 -11.57 25.89
C ASP A 525 2.50 -11.33 25.48
N ASN A 526 1.81 -10.51 26.26
CA ASN A 526 0.42 -10.14 26.02
C ASN A 526 0.22 -9.59 24.60
N GLY A 527 -0.85 -10.04 23.93
CA GLY A 527 -1.17 -9.69 22.54
C GLY A 527 -0.52 -10.57 21.47
N LEU A 528 0.49 -11.39 21.80
CA LEU A 528 1.16 -12.28 20.84
C LEU A 528 0.61 -13.71 20.82
N LEU A 529 -0.26 -14.07 21.78
CA LEU A 529 -0.77 -15.43 21.96
C LEU A 529 -1.39 -16.02 20.67
N LYS A 530 -2.37 -15.34 20.06
CA LYS A 530 -3.03 -15.81 18.83
C LYS A 530 -2.04 -16.01 17.67
N SER A 531 -1.06 -15.11 17.55
CA SER A 531 -0.03 -15.20 16.51
C SER A 531 0.88 -16.40 16.76
N ALA A 532 1.27 -16.65 18.01
CA ALA A 532 2.07 -17.80 18.38
C ALA A 532 1.33 -19.13 18.19
N GLU A 533 0.06 -19.23 18.60
CA GLU A 533 -0.79 -20.41 18.39
C GLU A 533 -0.95 -20.76 16.90
N SER A 534 -0.95 -19.76 16.02
CA SER A 534 -1.04 -20.00 14.57
C SER A 534 0.27 -20.48 13.91
N GLN A 535 1.41 -20.28 14.57
CA GLN A 535 2.75 -20.56 14.01
C GLN A 535 3.40 -21.80 14.62
N VAL A 536 3.07 -22.11 15.88
CA VAL A 536 3.73 -23.14 16.68
C VAL A 536 2.97 -24.46 16.58
N ASP A 537 3.68 -25.57 16.35
CA ASP A 537 3.11 -26.91 16.26
C ASP A 537 2.61 -27.40 17.65
N ASP A 538 1.28 -27.41 17.80
CA ASP A 538 0.56 -27.75 19.03
C ASP A 538 0.70 -29.24 19.45
N ARG A 539 1.16 -30.11 18.55
CA ARG A 539 1.45 -31.52 18.87
C ARG A 539 2.73 -31.67 19.70
N SER A 540 3.63 -30.68 19.63
CA SER A 540 4.93 -30.70 20.31
C SER A 540 5.09 -29.62 21.36
N TRP A 541 4.39 -28.50 21.22
CA TRP A 541 4.54 -27.33 22.08
C TRP A 541 3.21 -26.88 22.66
N THR A 542 3.23 -26.46 23.92
CA THR A 542 2.11 -25.73 24.53
C THR A 542 2.45 -24.26 24.59
N VAL A 543 1.65 -23.42 23.94
CA VAL A 543 1.79 -21.97 23.95
C VAL A 543 1.01 -21.39 25.12
N LYS A 544 1.59 -20.42 25.82
CA LYS A 544 0.94 -19.68 26.91
C LYS A 544 1.29 -18.20 26.87
N GLU A 545 0.47 -17.40 27.53
CA GLU A 545 0.78 -16.01 27.78
C GLU A 545 1.74 -15.89 28.98
N TYR A 546 2.80 -15.10 28.82
CA TYR A 546 3.78 -14.81 29.88
C TYR A 546 3.18 -13.80 30.86
N GLN A 547 3.02 -14.19 32.14
CA GLN A 547 2.56 -13.28 33.19
C GLN A 547 3.72 -12.75 34.04
N SER A 548 4.60 -13.65 34.49
CA SER A 548 5.71 -13.28 35.36
C SER A 548 6.81 -14.34 35.41
N VAL A 549 7.99 -13.95 35.91
CA VAL A 549 9.08 -14.89 36.23
C VAL A 549 8.61 -15.91 37.28
N GLU A 550 7.83 -15.45 38.26
CA GLU A 550 7.30 -16.29 39.34
C GLU A 550 6.42 -17.43 38.78
N GLU A 551 5.57 -17.15 37.78
CA GLU A 551 4.73 -18.17 37.14
C GLU A 551 5.58 -19.29 36.54
N VAL A 552 6.62 -18.90 35.79
CA VAL A 552 7.55 -19.83 35.13
C VAL A 552 8.28 -20.70 36.16
N ILE A 553 8.78 -20.10 37.24
CA ILE A 553 9.49 -20.80 38.31
C ILE A 553 8.57 -21.75 39.07
N ASN A 554 7.33 -21.33 39.34
CA ASN A 554 6.32 -22.17 39.97
C ASN A 554 5.91 -23.36 39.08
N TRP A 555 5.81 -23.14 37.76
CA TRP A 555 5.57 -24.22 36.80
C TRP A 555 6.71 -25.23 36.80
N LEU A 556 7.96 -24.77 36.70
CA LEU A 556 9.15 -25.64 36.80
C LEU A 556 9.18 -26.43 38.11
N ALA A 557 8.91 -25.78 39.24
CA ALA A 557 8.89 -26.45 40.54
C ALA A 557 7.84 -27.58 40.58
N LYS A 558 6.67 -27.37 39.96
CA LYS A 558 5.58 -28.35 39.94
C LYS A 558 5.92 -29.59 39.10
N ILE A 559 6.58 -29.41 37.96
CA ILE A 559 6.81 -30.49 36.99
C ILE A 559 8.14 -31.23 37.21
N LEU A 560 9.14 -30.58 37.80
CA LEU A 560 10.47 -31.16 37.97
C LEU A 560 10.62 -31.97 39.27
N PRO A 561 11.31 -33.12 39.22
CA PRO A 561 11.73 -33.83 40.42
C PRO A 561 12.61 -32.97 41.33
N PRO A 562 12.61 -33.21 42.65
CA PRO A 562 13.54 -32.55 43.56
C PRO A 562 15.00 -32.72 43.16
N LYS A 563 15.82 -31.68 43.37
CA LYS A 563 17.25 -31.58 43.01
C LYS A 563 17.54 -31.63 41.52
N SER A 564 16.55 -31.35 40.67
CA SER A 564 16.76 -31.22 39.23
C SER A 564 17.70 -30.07 38.89
N LYS A 565 18.48 -30.19 37.82
CA LYS A 565 19.27 -29.10 37.23
C LYS A 565 18.52 -28.52 36.04
N VAL A 566 18.40 -27.19 35.98
CA VAL A 566 17.75 -26.46 34.88
C VAL A 566 18.80 -25.61 34.18
N GLY A 567 19.15 -26.00 32.96
CA GLY A 567 20.18 -25.34 32.17
C GLY A 567 19.69 -24.06 31.51
N PHE A 568 20.58 -23.08 31.34
CA PHE A 568 20.33 -21.92 30.49
C PHE A 568 21.63 -21.40 29.88
N ASP A 569 21.52 -20.73 28.73
CA ASP A 569 22.67 -20.02 28.13
C ASP A 569 22.90 -18.69 28.87
N PRO A 570 24.07 -18.49 29.51
CA PRO A 570 24.34 -17.28 30.29
C PRO A 570 24.37 -16.00 29.46
N THR A 571 24.44 -16.09 28.13
CA THR A 571 24.38 -14.92 27.24
C THR A 571 22.94 -14.47 26.98
N LEU A 572 21.93 -15.34 27.11
CA LEU A 572 20.56 -15.03 26.69
C LEU A 572 19.62 -14.68 27.84
N VAL A 573 19.90 -15.16 29.05
CA VAL A 573 19.14 -14.78 30.25
C VAL A 573 19.69 -13.46 30.77
N SER A 574 18.81 -12.48 31.03
CA SER A 574 19.23 -11.23 31.68
C SER A 574 19.58 -11.47 33.15
N TYR A 575 20.52 -10.67 33.67
CA TYR A 575 20.93 -10.76 35.07
C TYR A 575 19.75 -10.47 36.01
N THR A 576 18.89 -9.52 35.64
CA THR A 576 17.67 -9.17 36.38
C THR A 576 16.65 -10.30 36.41
N TRP A 577 16.40 -10.96 35.27
CA TRP A 577 15.49 -12.11 35.20
C TRP A 577 16.00 -13.24 36.10
N HIS A 578 17.31 -13.51 36.07
CA HIS A 578 17.91 -14.52 36.94
C HIS A 578 17.76 -14.17 38.43
N GLN A 579 17.94 -12.90 38.82
CA GLN A 579 17.73 -12.47 40.21
C GLN A 579 16.26 -12.65 40.63
N GLN A 580 15.31 -12.26 39.78
CA GLN A 580 13.87 -12.45 40.03
C GLN A 580 13.51 -13.93 40.13
N ALA A 581 14.14 -14.77 39.32
CA ALA A 581 13.96 -16.22 39.35
C ALA A 581 14.43 -16.80 40.69
N LEU A 582 15.63 -16.44 41.15
CA LEU A 582 16.14 -16.86 42.46
C LEU A 582 15.24 -16.39 43.61
N GLN A 583 14.73 -15.15 43.54
CA GLN A 583 13.80 -14.62 44.56
C GLN A 583 12.47 -15.38 44.59
N SER A 584 12.02 -15.88 43.44
CA SER A 584 10.78 -16.66 43.31
C SER A 584 10.94 -18.13 43.77
N MET A 585 12.19 -18.62 43.90
CA MET A 585 12.46 -19.98 44.36
C MET A 585 12.32 -20.07 45.88
N THR A 586 11.13 -20.46 46.35
CA THR A 586 10.84 -20.63 47.79
C THR A 586 11.50 -21.85 48.46
N SER A 587 12.14 -22.73 47.66
CA SER A 587 12.88 -23.91 48.14
C SER A 587 13.94 -24.31 47.12
N ASP A 588 15.02 -24.98 47.57
CA ASP A 588 16.08 -25.57 46.73
C ASP A 588 15.60 -26.82 45.96
N ARG A 589 14.38 -26.77 45.42
CA ARG A 589 13.74 -27.90 44.76
C ARG A 589 14.40 -28.23 43.42
N PHE A 590 14.97 -27.24 42.74
CA PHE A 590 15.83 -27.40 41.58
C PHE A 590 16.90 -26.31 41.60
N GLU A 591 17.89 -26.40 40.71
CA GLU A 591 18.99 -25.45 40.60
C GLU A 591 19.08 -24.91 39.17
N LEU A 592 19.22 -23.59 39.04
CA LEU A 592 19.50 -22.94 37.76
C LEU A 592 21.01 -23.03 37.48
N VAL A 593 21.39 -23.61 36.35
CA VAL A 593 22.80 -23.83 35.96
C VAL A 593 23.09 -23.13 34.65
N ALA A 594 24.07 -22.22 34.68
CA ALA A 594 24.60 -21.60 33.48
C ALA A 594 25.44 -22.61 32.68
N ILE A 595 25.07 -22.82 31.42
CA ILE A 595 25.78 -23.68 30.47
C ILE A 595 26.31 -22.80 29.34
N PRO A 596 27.60 -22.40 29.37
CA PRO A 596 28.18 -21.56 28.34
C PRO A 596 28.08 -22.20 26.96
N GLY A 597 27.53 -21.43 26.02
CA GLY A 597 27.32 -21.76 24.60
C GLY A 597 26.06 -22.60 24.36
N ASN A 598 25.15 -22.08 23.54
CA ASN A 598 23.82 -22.62 23.41
C ASN A 598 23.77 -24.09 22.93
N ILE A 599 22.92 -24.91 23.57
CA ILE A 599 22.74 -26.32 23.22
C ILE A 599 22.00 -26.46 21.87
N VAL A 600 21.13 -25.52 21.51
CA VAL A 600 20.42 -25.52 20.21
C VAL A 600 21.40 -25.42 19.04
N ASP A 601 22.52 -24.72 19.22
CA ASP A 601 23.52 -24.54 18.18
C ASP A 601 24.17 -25.87 17.78
N GLU A 602 24.16 -26.89 18.66
CA GLU A 602 24.72 -28.22 18.37
C GLU A 602 23.87 -29.04 17.40
N ILE A 603 22.57 -28.76 17.31
CA ILE A 603 21.62 -29.46 16.44
C ILE A 603 21.25 -28.64 15.19
N TRP A 604 21.61 -27.34 15.18
CA TRP A 604 21.29 -26.43 14.08
C TRP A 604 22.32 -26.51 12.93
N ARG A 605 22.25 -27.60 12.15
CA ARG A 605 23.23 -27.92 11.08
C ARG A 605 23.34 -26.86 9.98
N MET A 606 22.22 -26.27 9.56
CA MET A 606 22.13 -25.25 8.50
C MET A 606 21.87 -23.87 9.11
N ARG A 607 22.63 -23.50 10.14
CA ARG A 607 22.51 -22.18 10.75
C ARG A 607 22.84 -21.08 9.71
N PRO A 608 22.01 -20.03 9.58
CA PRO A 608 22.29 -18.90 8.69
C PRO A 608 23.64 -18.25 8.99
N PHE A 609 24.20 -17.48 8.06
CA PHE A 609 25.42 -16.70 8.30
C PHE A 609 25.10 -15.36 8.98
N GLN A 610 25.92 -14.97 9.95
CA GLN A 610 25.78 -13.66 10.62
C GLN A 610 26.21 -12.53 9.67
N ARG A 611 25.24 -11.71 9.23
CA ARG A 611 25.48 -10.55 8.37
C ARG A 611 26.04 -9.36 9.16
N GLY A 612 26.60 -8.38 8.45
CA GLY A 612 27.06 -7.10 9.00
C GLY A 612 28.28 -6.58 8.23
N ASP A 613 28.33 -5.27 8.05
CA ASP A 613 29.40 -4.56 7.36
C ASP A 613 30.37 -3.91 8.37
N VAL A 614 31.35 -3.19 7.84
CA VAL A 614 32.24 -2.35 8.64
C VAL A 614 31.44 -1.18 9.22
N VAL A 615 31.69 -0.84 10.49
CA VAL A 615 31.02 0.28 11.16
C VAL A 615 31.26 1.60 10.43
N LYS A 616 30.24 2.45 10.39
CA LYS A 616 30.28 3.80 9.83
C LYS A 616 30.39 4.82 10.96
N MET A 617 31.16 5.88 10.75
CA MET A 617 31.37 6.96 11.73
C MET A 617 30.52 8.18 11.36
N LEU A 618 29.94 8.83 12.36
CA LEU A 618 29.08 10.01 12.20
C LEU A 618 29.87 11.31 12.50
N ASP A 619 31.04 11.53 11.88
CA ASP A 619 31.97 12.59 12.33
C ASP A 619 32.00 13.88 11.48
N LYS A 620 31.93 13.79 10.15
CA LYS A 620 32.16 14.96 9.28
C LYS A 620 30.89 15.62 8.73
N ASN A 621 29.84 14.84 8.49
CA ASN A 621 28.64 15.32 7.80
C ASN A 621 27.34 15.00 8.55
N THR A 622 27.42 14.27 9.66
CA THR A 622 26.24 13.91 10.45
C THR A 622 26.23 14.75 11.72
N PRO A 623 25.19 15.56 11.93
CA PRO A 623 25.08 16.38 13.12
C PRO A 623 24.92 15.53 14.38
N GLU A 624 25.95 15.48 15.24
CA GLU A 624 25.96 14.66 16.47
C GLU A 624 26.61 15.39 17.65
N ILE A 625 26.24 14.98 18.87
CA ILE A 625 26.96 15.43 20.08
C ILE A 625 28.35 14.75 20.08
N PRO A 626 29.47 15.48 20.31
CA PRO A 626 30.79 14.85 20.32
C PRO A 626 30.92 13.74 21.36
N VAL A 627 31.65 12.67 21.00
CA VAL A 627 31.84 11.46 21.85
C VAL A 627 32.32 11.82 23.26
N HIS A 628 33.36 12.65 23.38
CA HIS A 628 33.88 13.06 24.68
C HIS A 628 32.82 13.75 25.57
N VAL A 629 31.93 14.57 24.99
CA VAL A 629 30.82 15.21 25.72
C VAL A 629 29.81 14.17 26.21
N LYS A 630 29.49 13.16 25.39
CA LYS A 630 28.58 12.06 25.75
C LYS A 630 29.15 11.22 26.90
N ILE A 631 30.43 10.84 26.81
CA ILE A 631 31.16 10.11 27.86
C ILE A 631 31.23 10.92 29.15
N ASP A 632 31.50 12.23 29.07
CA ASP A 632 31.53 13.10 30.26
C ASP A 632 30.17 13.23 30.93
N ARG A 633 29.07 13.26 30.17
CA ARG A 633 27.70 13.24 30.73
C ARG A 633 27.43 11.93 31.48
N LEU A 634 27.88 10.80 30.95
CA LEU A 634 27.79 9.52 31.64
C LEU A 634 28.61 9.53 32.93
N ARG A 635 29.90 9.92 32.88
CA ARG A 635 30.76 10.01 34.07
C ARG A 635 30.23 10.96 35.14
N LYS A 636 29.60 12.08 34.75
CA LYS A 636 28.90 12.98 35.68
C LYS A 636 27.71 12.31 36.37
N SER A 637 27.04 11.38 35.70
CA SER A 637 25.95 10.58 36.27
C SER A 637 26.46 9.43 37.16
N LEU A 638 27.66 8.89 36.90
CA LEU A 638 28.27 7.83 37.70
C LEU A 638 28.72 8.31 39.09
N LYS A 639 29.34 9.51 39.17
CA LYS A 639 29.88 10.07 40.42
C LYS A 639 28.89 10.11 41.60
N PRO A 640 27.70 10.75 41.49
CA PRO A 640 26.76 10.83 42.61
C PRO A 640 26.17 9.47 42.99
N ASN A 641 26.15 8.53 42.05
CA ASN A 641 25.70 7.16 42.24
C ASN A 641 26.79 6.22 42.78
N LYS A 642 27.97 6.75 43.13
CA LYS A 642 29.13 5.99 43.62
C LYS A 642 29.58 4.87 42.67
N CYS A 643 29.35 5.03 41.36
CA CYS A 643 29.81 4.08 40.37
C CYS A 643 31.25 4.37 39.94
N LEU A 644 32.10 3.34 39.92
CA LEU A 644 33.49 3.40 39.42
C LEU A 644 33.58 3.21 37.91
N ALA A 645 32.61 2.50 37.35
CA ALA A 645 32.55 2.18 35.93
C ALA A 645 31.09 1.94 35.49
N ALA A 646 30.90 1.81 34.19
CA ALA A 646 29.68 1.33 33.56
C ALA A 646 30.02 0.25 32.54
N VAL A 647 29.22 -0.82 32.49
CA VAL A 647 29.20 -1.77 31.38
C VAL A 647 27.95 -1.51 30.57
N ILE A 648 28.12 -1.12 29.31
CA ILE A 648 27.02 -0.88 28.37
C ILE A 648 26.90 -2.10 27.48
N THR A 649 25.75 -2.77 27.57
CA THR A 649 25.40 -3.95 26.74
C THR A 649 24.39 -3.61 25.65
N SER A 650 23.60 -2.54 25.79
CA SER A 650 22.68 -2.08 24.74
C SER A 650 23.48 -1.64 23.51
N LEU A 651 23.24 -2.28 22.37
CA LEU A 651 23.95 -1.93 21.14
C LEU A 651 23.66 -0.49 20.70
N GLU A 652 22.44 -0.03 20.92
CA GLU A 652 21.99 1.33 20.61
C GLU A 652 22.80 2.36 21.39
N ASP A 653 22.95 2.13 22.70
CA ASP A 653 23.67 3.02 23.60
C ASP A 653 25.15 3.08 23.25
N ILE A 654 25.74 1.95 22.82
CA ILE A 654 27.12 1.91 22.33
C ILE A 654 27.25 2.73 21.04
N MET A 655 26.39 2.49 20.05
CA MET A 655 26.38 3.23 18.79
C MET A 655 26.21 4.73 19.03
N TRP A 656 25.33 5.11 19.97
CA TRP A 656 25.08 6.50 20.33
C TRP A 656 26.28 7.14 21.03
N LEU A 657 26.84 6.51 22.07
CA LEU A 657 27.97 7.03 22.83
C LEU A 657 29.19 7.27 21.93
N LEU A 658 29.42 6.37 20.97
CA LEU A 658 30.62 6.36 20.14
C LEU A 658 30.45 7.04 18.78
N ASN A 659 29.26 7.58 18.45
CA ASN A 659 28.97 8.16 17.13
C ASN A 659 29.32 7.21 15.96
N ILE A 660 28.99 5.93 16.12
CA ILE A 660 29.15 4.91 15.06
C ILE A 660 27.82 4.24 14.75
N ARG A 661 27.69 3.61 13.59
CA ARG A 661 26.52 2.83 13.16
C ARG A 661 26.94 1.55 12.47
N GLY A 662 26.10 0.53 12.62
CA GLY A 662 26.25 -0.79 12.04
C GLY A 662 25.05 -1.20 11.19
N ASN A 663 24.99 -2.48 10.85
CA ASN A 663 23.84 -3.12 10.19
C ASN A 663 23.76 -4.62 10.50
N ASP A 664 24.19 -5.02 11.69
CA ASP A 664 24.15 -6.42 12.11
C ASP A 664 22.71 -6.87 12.42
N LEU A 665 21.83 -5.93 12.79
CA LEU A 665 20.41 -6.17 13.03
C LEU A 665 19.54 -5.65 11.87
N PRO A 666 18.48 -6.39 11.49
CA PRO A 666 17.42 -5.84 10.64
C PRO A 666 16.83 -4.58 11.27
N TYR A 667 16.63 -3.54 10.47
CA TYR A 667 15.96 -2.29 10.85
C TYR A 667 16.63 -1.44 11.95
N ASN A 668 17.72 -1.91 12.57
CA ASN A 668 18.44 -1.21 13.62
C ASN A 668 19.91 -1.03 13.21
N PRO A 669 20.42 0.22 13.08
CA PRO A 669 21.74 0.50 12.53
C PRO A 669 22.85 0.29 13.58
N VAL A 670 22.96 -0.92 14.10
CA VAL A 670 23.82 -1.30 15.22
C VAL A 670 24.75 -2.47 14.87
N THR A 671 25.83 -2.63 15.63
CA THR A 671 26.79 -3.75 15.49
C THR A 671 27.06 -4.38 16.85
N TYR A 672 27.12 -5.71 16.89
CA TYR A 672 27.39 -6.49 18.11
C TYR A 672 28.68 -6.02 18.78
N SER A 673 28.55 -5.46 19.97
CA SER A 673 29.66 -4.89 20.73
C SER A 673 29.34 -4.75 22.22
N TYR A 674 30.37 -4.67 23.05
CA TYR A 674 30.27 -4.23 24.45
C TYR A 674 31.11 -2.98 24.67
N LEU A 675 30.69 -2.10 25.57
CA LEU A 675 31.47 -0.92 25.93
C LEU A 675 31.68 -0.87 27.45
N PHE A 676 32.94 -0.81 27.86
CA PHE A 676 33.32 -0.66 29.26
C PHE A 676 33.93 0.73 29.49
N ILE A 677 33.32 1.50 30.39
CA ILE A 677 33.72 2.89 30.67
C ILE A 677 34.08 3.00 32.13
N THR A 678 35.34 3.31 32.42
CA THR A 678 35.78 3.70 33.77
C THR A 678 35.76 5.23 33.90
N MET A 679 36.14 5.72 35.07
CA MET A 679 36.30 7.17 35.29
C MET A 679 37.39 7.80 34.41
N SER A 680 38.33 7.02 33.87
CA SER A 680 39.46 7.50 33.04
C SER A 680 39.45 6.94 31.62
N ASP A 681 39.03 5.68 31.44
CA ASP A 681 39.25 4.92 30.21
C ASP A 681 37.93 4.50 29.56
N VAL A 682 37.99 4.25 28.25
CA VAL A 682 36.87 3.74 27.44
C VAL A 682 37.39 2.60 26.59
N ARG A 683 36.77 1.43 26.69
CA ARG A 683 37.16 0.23 25.94
C ARG A 683 35.97 -0.41 25.24
N LEU A 684 36.07 -0.52 23.92
CA LEU A 684 35.10 -1.14 23.02
C LEU A 684 35.53 -2.57 22.70
N PHE A 685 34.60 -3.52 22.83
CA PHE A 685 34.78 -4.91 22.42
C PHE A 685 33.91 -5.18 21.20
N ILE A 686 34.53 -5.45 20.05
CA ILE A 686 33.85 -5.58 18.75
C ILE A 686 34.62 -6.56 17.85
N ASP A 687 33.93 -7.30 16.98
CA ASP A 687 34.61 -8.21 16.04
C ASP A 687 35.51 -7.39 15.10
N ALA A 688 36.77 -7.79 14.99
CA ALA A 688 37.75 -7.14 14.12
C ALA A 688 37.32 -7.06 12.64
N LYS A 689 36.45 -7.96 12.18
CA LYS A 689 35.85 -7.94 10.82
C LYS A 689 34.91 -6.75 10.60
N ARG A 690 34.40 -6.16 11.67
CA ARG A 690 33.56 -4.95 11.64
C ARG A 690 34.38 -3.66 11.59
N LEU A 691 35.71 -3.78 11.53
CA LEU A 691 36.64 -2.66 11.56
C LEU A 691 37.52 -2.63 10.30
N ASN A 692 37.69 -1.44 9.75
CA ASN A 692 38.72 -1.10 8.77
C ASN A 692 39.70 -0.07 9.35
N ASP A 693 40.72 0.30 8.57
CA ASP A 693 41.74 1.27 9.01
C ASP A 693 41.15 2.65 9.36
N VAL A 694 40.07 3.05 8.69
CA VAL A 694 39.36 4.31 8.97
C VAL A 694 38.71 4.28 10.35
N SER A 695 37.98 3.22 10.67
CA SER A 695 37.33 3.04 11.98
C SER A 695 38.35 2.88 13.11
N LYS A 696 39.43 2.12 12.91
CA LYS A 696 40.52 1.99 13.89
C LYS A 696 41.17 3.34 14.19
N ALA A 697 41.48 4.11 13.14
CA ALA A 697 42.01 5.46 13.30
C ALA A 697 41.01 6.40 13.98
N TYR A 698 39.70 6.24 13.75
CA TYR A 698 38.66 7.00 14.43
C TYR A 698 38.66 6.74 15.94
N PHE A 699 38.64 5.47 16.37
CA PHE A 699 38.65 5.12 17.79
C PHE A 699 39.92 5.60 18.50
N ALA A 700 41.09 5.45 17.85
CA ALA A 700 42.34 5.99 18.38
C ALA A 700 42.29 7.51 18.61
N ARG A 701 41.68 8.28 17.67
CA ARG A 701 41.49 9.73 17.83
C ARG A 701 40.52 10.10 18.95
N GLN A 702 39.54 9.23 19.25
CA GLN A 702 38.59 9.42 20.35
C GLN A 702 39.12 8.90 21.69
N SER A 703 40.36 8.41 21.75
CA SER A 703 40.95 7.77 22.94
C SER A 703 40.13 6.57 23.43
N ILE A 704 39.70 5.72 22.49
CA ILE A 704 38.96 4.48 22.75
C ILE A 704 39.85 3.30 22.43
N ASP A 705 40.11 2.45 23.43
CA ASP A 705 40.76 1.16 23.25
C ASP A 705 39.79 0.18 22.58
N VAL A 706 40.30 -0.67 21.69
CA VAL A 706 39.48 -1.63 20.95
C VAL A 706 40.05 -3.04 21.10
N ASP A 707 39.21 -3.98 21.53
CA ASP A 707 39.52 -5.40 21.68
C ASP A 707 38.47 -6.29 20.98
N ASP A 708 38.77 -7.58 20.85
CA ASP A 708 37.84 -8.56 20.28
C ASP A 708 36.55 -8.68 21.11
N TYR A 709 35.41 -8.88 20.43
CA TYR A 709 34.10 -9.04 21.08
C TYR A 709 34.11 -10.08 22.22
N LYS A 710 34.84 -11.20 22.06
CA LYS A 710 34.93 -12.26 23.07
C LYS A 710 35.80 -11.91 24.28
N ALA A 711 36.62 -10.86 24.18
CA ALA A 711 37.49 -10.42 25.27
C ALA A 711 36.74 -9.61 26.35
N ALA A 712 35.49 -9.22 26.13
CA ALA A 712 34.71 -8.41 27.07
C ALA A 712 34.62 -9.05 28.47
N SER A 713 34.16 -10.29 28.56
CA SER A 713 34.01 -11.02 29.82
C SER A 713 35.34 -11.21 30.59
N PRO A 714 36.41 -11.77 30.00
CA PRO A 714 37.67 -11.94 30.73
C PRO A 714 38.29 -10.61 31.13
N TYR A 715 38.24 -9.58 30.28
CA TYR A 715 38.76 -8.26 30.63
C TYR A 715 38.04 -7.65 31.83
N ILE A 716 36.70 -7.67 31.82
CA ILE A 716 35.89 -7.12 32.91
C ILE A 716 36.19 -7.87 34.22
N TYR A 717 36.30 -9.21 34.17
CA TYR A 717 36.66 -10.02 35.33
C TYR A 717 38.04 -9.64 35.91
N ASP A 718 39.05 -9.50 35.06
CA ASP A 718 40.41 -9.13 35.47
C ASP A 718 40.43 -7.73 36.08
N TRP A 719 39.71 -6.77 35.47
CA TRP A 719 39.60 -5.41 35.99
C TRP A 719 38.93 -5.38 37.37
N ILE A 720 37.83 -6.11 37.55
CA ILE A 720 37.13 -6.21 38.85
C ILE A 720 38.07 -6.83 39.89
N SER A 721 38.76 -7.91 39.53
CA SER A 721 39.68 -8.61 40.42
C SER A 721 40.83 -7.70 40.88
N ALA A 722 41.40 -6.91 39.97
CA ALA A 722 42.45 -5.93 40.28
C ALA A 722 41.93 -4.75 41.11
N THR A 723 40.66 -4.37 40.94
CA THR A 723 40.07 -3.17 41.57
C THR A 723 39.32 -3.50 42.87
N LYS A 724 39.24 -4.78 43.27
CA LYS A 724 38.43 -5.27 44.39
C LYS A 724 38.68 -4.54 45.72
N SER A 725 39.92 -4.14 45.99
CA SER A 725 40.29 -3.36 47.18
C SER A 725 39.67 -1.96 47.22
N SER A 726 39.26 -1.42 46.07
CA SER A 726 38.67 -0.09 45.92
C SER A 726 37.14 -0.09 45.94
N PHE A 727 36.50 -1.26 46.01
CA PHE A 727 35.06 -1.41 45.85
C PHE A 727 34.22 -1.01 47.07
N ALA A 728 34.81 -0.80 48.26
CA ALA A 728 34.15 -0.36 49.50
C ALA A 728 32.60 -0.28 49.45
N ASP A 729 32.05 0.91 49.21
CA ASP A 729 30.62 1.19 48.99
C ASP A 729 30.31 1.58 47.53
N LYS A 730 31.23 1.27 46.61
CA LYS A 730 31.17 1.65 45.19
C LYS A 730 30.63 0.52 44.32
N LYS A 731 30.10 0.91 43.16
CA LYS A 731 29.38 0.01 42.26
C LYS A 731 29.87 0.11 40.81
N ILE A 732 29.39 -0.81 39.98
CA ILE A 732 29.42 -0.71 38.51
C ILE A 732 27.99 -0.53 38.04
N LEU A 733 27.77 0.48 37.18
CA LEU A 733 26.49 0.67 36.52
C LEU A 733 26.31 -0.38 35.42
N ILE A 734 25.16 -1.06 35.45
CA ILE A 734 24.68 -1.94 34.38
C ILE A 734 23.20 -1.63 34.10
N SER A 735 22.69 -2.11 32.96
CA SER A 735 21.26 -1.98 32.61
C SER A 735 20.49 -3.27 32.95
N PRO A 736 19.16 -3.23 33.07
CA PRO A 736 18.35 -4.42 33.30
C PRO A 736 18.54 -5.52 32.26
N GLU A 737 18.88 -5.13 31.02
CA GLU A 737 19.13 -5.97 29.86
C GLU A 737 20.54 -6.59 29.84
N THR A 738 21.38 -6.27 30.83
CA THR A 738 22.70 -6.87 30.94
C THR A 738 22.55 -8.39 31.11
N ASN A 739 23.14 -9.16 30.20
CA ASN A 739 23.09 -10.61 30.25
C ASN A 739 23.78 -11.16 31.51
N TYR A 740 23.37 -12.36 31.91
CA TYR A 740 23.86 -13.03 33.11
C TYR A 740 25.38 -13.24 33.10
N LEU A 741 25.98 -13.55 31.94
CA LEU A 741 27.42 -13.73 31.79
C LEU A 741 28.19 -12.51 32.30
N ILE A 742 27.76 -11.31 31.95
CA ILE A 742 28.40 -10.05 32.39
C ILE A 742 27.98 -9.70 33.82
N GLY A 743 26.67 -9.72 34.12
CA GLY A 743 26.15 -9.30 35.42
C GLY A 743 26.71 -10.13 36.59
N ARG A 744 26.89 -11.45 36.39
CA ARG A 744 27.47 -12.34 37.40
C ARG A 744 28.91 -12.00 37.77
N LEU A 745 29.72 -11.47 36.84
CA LEU A 745 31.11 -11.10 37.12
C LEU A 745 31.20 -9.96 38.14
N ILE A 746 30.20 -9.07 38.11
CA ILE A 746 30.07 -7.93 39.01
C ILE A 746 29.47 -8.37 40.34
N GLY A 747 28.38 -9.13 40.28
CA GLY A 747 27.63 -9.58 41.45
C GLY A 747 26.70 -8.50 42.02
N GLU A 748 25.72 -8.95 42.81
CA GLU A 748 24.64 -8.09 43.32
C GLU A 748 25.15 -6.92 44.17
N ASP A 749 26.06 -7.20 45.10
CA ASP A 749 26.62 -6.22 46.03
C ASP A 749 27.37 -5.08 45.34
N HIS A 750 27.96 -5.34 44.18
CA HIS A 750 28.77 -4.39 43.43
C HIS A 750 28.07 -3.84 42.18
N SER A 751 26.83 -4.25 41.92
CA SER A 751 26.04 -3.77 40.79
C SER A 751 25.10 -2.64 41.19
N MET A 752 24.95 -1.65 40.30
CA MET A 752 23.84 -0.73 40.27
C MET A 752 23.09 -0.96 38.96
N ILE A 753 21.86 -1.42 39.05
CA ILE A 753 20.99 -1.62 37.89
C ILE A 753 20.11 -0.39 37.77
N ASP A 754 20.34 0.43 36.75
CA ASP A 754 19.53 1.62 36.51
C ASP A 754 19.33 1.88 35.00
N PRO A 755 18.15 1.56 34.43
CA PRO A 755 17.88 1.80 33.00
C PRO A 755 17.86 3.30 32.68
N SER A 756 17.63 4.16 33.67
CA SER A 756 17.31 5.56 33.45
C SER A 756 18.49 6.45 33.06
N ILE A 757 19.72 6.05 33.39
CA ILE A 757 20.90 6.91 33.20
C ILE A 757 21.16 7.15 31.73
N MET A 758 21.23 6.10 30.91
CA MET A 758 21.49 6.24 29.48
C MET A 758 20.36 6.98 28.78
N GLU A 759 19.10 6.65 29.10
CA GLU A 759 17.92 7.32 28.57
C GLU A 759 17.94 8.82 28.84
N ARG A 760 18.20 9.24 30.09
CA ARG A 760 18.27 10.67 30.45
C ARG A 760 19.34 11.43 29.65
N ILE A 761 20.45 10.77 29.33
CA ILE A 761 21.57 11.41 28.64
C ILE A 761 21.31 11.55 27.13
N LYS A 762 20.55 10.62 26.53
CA LYS A 762 20.26 10.59 25.07
C LYS A 762 18.91 11.20 24.67
N LYS A 763 17.95 11.32 25.59
CA LYS A 763 16.57 11.74 25.27
C LYS A 763 16.47 13.13 24.61
N ILE A 764 17.33 14.08 25.01
CA ILE A 764 17.34 15.46 24.50
C ILE A 764 18.32 15.56 23.32
N LYS A 765 17.78 15.86 22.14
CA LYS A 765 18.57 16.06 20.92
C LYS A 765 19.16 17.46 20.96
N ASN A 766 20.42 17.61 20.53
CA ASN A 766 21.01 18.94 20.36
C ASN A 766 20.46 19.62 19.10
N THR A 767 20.78 20.90 18.92
CA THR A 767 20.34 21.71 17.77
C THR A 767 20.66 21.06 16.43
N ASP A 768 21.85 20.46 16.34
CA ASP A 768 22.36 19.77 15.17
C ASP A 768 21.52 18.52 14.85
N GLN A 769 21.31 17.62 15.82
CA GLN A 769 20.49 16.42 15.67
C GLN A 769 19.04 16.79 15.31
N LEU A 770 18.46 17.83 15.92
CA LEU A 770 17.13 18.32 15.56
C LEU A 770 17.08 18.83 14.12
N LYS A 771 18.13 19.51 13.64
CA LYS A 771 18.24 19.92 12.23
C LYS A 771 18.27 18.71 11.30
N GLY A 772 19.00 17.65 11.67
CA GLY A 772 18.98 16.37 10.95
C GLY A 772 17.60 15.70 10.95
N MET A 773 16.92 15.64 12.09
CA MET A 773 15.56 15.09 12.20
C MET A 773 14.56 15.84 11.33
N ARG A 774 14.62 17.18 11.29
CA ARG A 774 13.80 18.00 10.38
C ARG A 774 14.10 17.69 8.91
N ALA A 775 15.37 17.57 8.54
CA ALA A 775 15.78 17.32 7.16
C ALA A 775 15.37 15.90 6.68
N SER A 776 15.61 14.88 7.50
CA SER A 776 15.22 13.49 7.22
C SER A 776 13.70 13.33 7.09
N ASN A 777 12.91 13.89 8.03
CA ASN A 777 11.45 13.82 7.97
C ASN A 777 10.87 14.60 6.77
N LEU A 778 11.51 15.69 6.35
CA LEU A 778 11.13 16.39 5.12
C LEU A 778 11.37 15.54 3.86
N ARG A 779 12.53 14.87 3.76
CA ARG A 779 12.85 13.96 2.64
C ARG A 779 11.90 12.77 2.59
N ASP A 780 11.59 12.16 3.73
CA ASP A 780 10.64 11.05 3.83
C ASP A 780 9.23 11.51 3.44
N SER A 781 8.81 12.70 3.90
CA SER A 781 7.51 13.28 3.51
C SER A 781 7.41 13.51 2.00
N ILE A 782 8.47 13.98 1.34
CA ILE A 782 8.53 14.10 -0.13
C ILE A 782 8.36 12.73 -0.80
N ALA A 783 9.01 11.69 -0.30
CA ALA A 783 8.89 10.34 -0.85
C ALA A 783 7.46 9.79 -0.69
N ILE A 784 6.79 10.04 0.43
CA ILE A 784 5.38 9.64 0.61
C ILE A 784 4.45 10.44 -0.30
N VAL A 785 4.68 11.75 -0.49
CA VAL A 785 3.92 12.56 -1.45
C VAL A 785 4.07 12.02 -2.88
N GLU A 786 5.28 11.63 -3.27
CA GLU A 786 5.55 10.98 -4.55
C GLU A 786 4.80 9.65 -4.69
N PHE A 787 4.83 8.80 -3.67
CA PHE A 787 4.08 7.55 -3.64
C PHE A 787 2.58 7.79 -3.79
N LEU A 788 1.99 8.70 -3.02
CA LEU A 788 0.54 8.97 -3.07
C LEU A 788 0.12 9.53 -4.42
N CYS A 789 0.90 10.45 -4.99
CA CYS A 789 0.66 10.99 -6.33
C CYS A 789 0.75 9.89 -7.40
N LYS A 790 1.79 9.04 -7.35
CA LYS A 790 1.97 7.90 -8.25
C LYS A 790 0.81 6.92 -8.12
N PHE A 791 0.45 6.55 -6.90
CA PHE A 791 -0.63 5.62 -6.59
C PHE A 791 -1.96 6.11 -7.17
N GLU A 792 -2.37 7.36 -6.90
CA GLU A 792 -3.64 7.89 -7.42
C GLU A 792 -3.68 7.95 -8.95
N LYS A 793 -2.55 8.26 -9.59
CA LYS A 793 -2.43 8.25 -11.05
C LYS A 793 -2.57 6.84 -11.61
N GLU A 794 -1.80 5.89 -11.10
CA GLU A 794 -1.83 4.51 -11.58
C GLU A 794 -3.19 3.86 -11.29
N ARG A 795 -3.81 4.20 -10.16
CA ARG A 795 -5.20 3.83 -9.85
C ARG A 795 -6.17 4.31 -10.92
N ARG A 796 -6.07 5.58 -11.33
CA ARG A 796 -6.90 6.19 -12.37
C ARG A 796 -6.67 5.55 -13.75
N ASP A 797 -5.44 5.11 -14.00
CA ASP A 797 -5.06 4.39 -15.22
C ASP A 797 -5.46 2.89 -15.21
N GLY A 798 -6.14 2.44 -14.15
CA GLY A 798 -6.71 1.09 -14.02
C GLY A 798 -5.73 0.04 -13.48
N TYR A 799 -4.59 0.44 -12.91
CA TYR A 799 -3.67 -0.51 -12.28
C TYR A 799 -4.25 -1.06 -10.96
N THR A 800 -4.01 -2.35 -10.74
CA THR A 800 -4.35 -3.07 -9.51
C THR A 800 -3.07 -3.50 -8.81
N PHE A 801 -3.05 -3.38 -7.49
CA PHE A 801 -1.90 -3.70 -6.66
C PHE A 801 -2.32 -4.59 -5.49
N THR A 802 -1.39 -5.41 -5.05
CA THR A 802 -1.47 -6.12 -3.77
C THR A 802 -0.95 -5.26 -2.63
N GLU A 803 -1.24 -5.63 -1.37
CA GLU A 803 -0.67 -4.95 -0.20
C GLU A 803 0.86 -4.98 -0.23
N TYR A 804 1.44 -6.12 -0.61
CA TYR A 804 2.89 -6.27 -0.74
C TYR A 804 3.49 -5.36 -1.81
N GLU A 805 2.87 -5.25 -2.98
CA GLU A 805 3.33 -4.35 -4.04
C GLU A 805 3.31 -2.89 -3.60
N LEU A 806 2.27 -2.45 -2.88
CA LEU A 806 2.20 -1.07 -2.38
C LEU A 806 3.19 -0.79 -1.24
N ALA A 807 3.42 -1.76 -0.35
CA ALA A 807 4.49 -1.65 0.64
C ALA A 807 5.87 -1.52 -0.01
N ALA A 808 6.14 -2.34 -1.03
CA ALA A 808 7.39 -2.28 -1.79
C ALA A 808 7.54 -0.96 -2.56
N ASP A 809 6.46 -0.42 -3.11
CA ASP A 809 6.46 0.89 -3.79
C ASP A 809 6.82 2.04 -2.84
N ILE A 810 6.29 2.04 -1.61
CA ILE A 810 6.65 3.02 -0.56
C ILE A 810 8.16 2.95 -0.26
N GLU A 811 8.71 1.75 -0.17
CA GLU A 811 10.13 1.55 0.09
C GLU A 811 10.98 1.99 -1.09
N GLU A 812 10.58 1.65 -2.31
CA GLU A 812 11.29 2.01 -3.54
C GLU A 812 11.46 3.53 -3.67
N VAL A 813 10.39 4.32 -3.48
CA VAL A 813 10.49 5.78 -3.59
C VAL A 813 11.45 6.37 -2.55
N LYS A 814 11.55 5.77 -1.36
CA LYS A 814 12.48 6.22 -0.31
C LYS A 814 13.93 5.96 -0.67
N THR A 815 14.23 4.85 -1.35
CA THR A 815 15.60 4.49 -1.79
C THR A 815 16.20 5.48 -2.79
N ARG A 816 15.37 6.27 -3.47
CA ARG A 816 15.83 7.31 -4.41
C ARG A 816 16.57 8.44 -3.71
N ASN A 817 16.39 8.60 -2.40
CA ASN A 817 17.13 9.57 -1.61
C ASN A 817 18.51 9.03 -1.23
N ARG A 818 19.58 9.74 -1.59
CA ARG A 818 20.96 9.32 -1.30
C ARG A 818 21.29 9.18 0.19
N GLU A 819 20.55 9.87 1.06
CA GLU A 819 20.76 9.82 2.51
C GLU A 819 19.98 8.65 3.16
N TYR A 820 19.12 7.95 2.39
CA TYR A 820 18.38 6.79 2.87
C TYR A 820 19.32 5.63 3.17
N ILE A 821 19.14 5.03 4.34
CA ILE A 821 19.94 3.89 4.80
C ILE A 821 19.14 2.59 4.73
N GLY A 822 17.85 2.66 5.07
CA GLY A 822 17.00 1.48 5.15
C GLY A 822 15.76 1.77 5.97
N LEU A 823 14.89 0.77 6.05
CA LEU A 823 13.74 0.81 6.92
C LEU A 823 14.15 0.78 8.40
N LYS A 824 13.29 1.38 9.22
CA LYS A 824 13.37 1.40 10.68
C LYS A 824 12.44 0.39 11.36
N GLN A 825 11.42 -0.03 10.63
CA GLN A 825 10.52 -1.14 10.94
C GLN A 825 10.01 -1.72 9.62
N PRO A 826 9.52 -2.97 9.59
CA PRO A 826 8.74 -3.46 8.46
C PRO A 826 7.61 -2.48 8.11
N THR A 827 7.43 -2.19 6.82
CA THR A 827 6.29 -1.40 6.37
C THR A 827 5.00 -2.15 6.66
N ILE A 828 4.12 -1.56 7.47
CA ILE A 828 2.74 -2.02 7.64
C ILE A 828 1.97 -1.48 6.44
N PHE A 829 1.31 -2.35 5.70
CA PHE A 829 0.36 -1.98 4.67
C PHE A 829 -0.82 -2.94 4.72
N SER A 830 -2.02 -2.40 4.84
CA SER A 830 -3.23 -3.19 5.10
C SER A 830 -4.44 -2.56 4.42
N ALA A 831 -5.25 -3.36 3.75
CA ALA A 831 -6.42 -2.92 2.99
C ALA A 831 -7.69 -3.61 3.49
N GLY A 832 -8.79 -2.84 3.57
CA GLY A 832 -10.06 -3.34 4.06
C GLY A 832 -9.93 -3.94 5.47
N GLU A 833 -10.43 -5.16 5.65
CA GLU A 833 -10.47 -5.85 6.93
C GLU A 833 -9.09 -6.14 7.55
N HIS A 834 -8.05 -6.28 6.73
CA HIS A 834 -6.69 -6.52 7.22
C HIS A 834 -6.18 -5.39 8.11
N SER A 835 -6.65 -4.16 7.88
CA SER A 835 -6.25 -3.01 8.67
C SER A 835 -6.83 -3.00 10.08
N SER A 836 -7.83 -3.85 10.39
CA SER A 836 -8.32 -4.03 11.77
C SER A 836 -7.27 -4.65 12.71
N VAL A 837 -6.17 -5.17 12.16
CA VAL A 837 -5.00 -5.64 12.92
C VAL A 837 -3.90 -4.59 12.83
N HIS A 838 -3.64 -3.87 13.92
CA HIS A 838 -2.74 -2.71 13.95
C HIS A 838 -1.27 -3.01 13.54
N ALA A 839 -0.84 -4.27 13.68
CA ALA A 839 0.49 -4.79 13.35
C ALA A 839 0.50 -5.75 12.14
N HIS A 840 -0.51 -5.66 11.26
CA HIS A 840 -0.63 -6.49 10.07
C HIS A 840 0.60 -6.42 9.16
N ARG A 841 1.05 -7.58 8.65
CA ARG A 841 2.10 -7.65 7.62
C ARG A 841 1.44 -7.73 6.24
N PRO A 842 1.94 -6.97 5.25
CA PRO A 842 1.33 -6.91 3.93
C PRO A 842 1.23 -8.29 3.27
N ASP A 843 0.04 -8.62 2.79
CA ASP A 843 -0.25 -9.87 2.09
C ASP A 843 0.04 -9.75 0.57
N ALA A 844 0.82 -10.68 0.05
CA ALA A 844 1.16 -10.77 -1.37
C ALA A 844 -0.01 -11.19 -2.27
N GLN A 845 -1.13 -11.66 -1.70
CA GLN A 845 -2.32 -12.09 -2.44
C GLN A 845 -3.50 -11.12 -2.32
N LYS A 846 -3.50 -10.25 -1.31
CA LYS A 846 -4.59 -9.30 -1.05
C LYS A 846 -4.55 -8.12 -2.03
N ILE A 847 -5.46 -8.13 -3.01
CA ILE A 847 -5.66 -7.00 -3.93
C ILE A 847 -6.30 -5.83 -3.17
N VAL A 848 -5.72 -4.64 -3.30
CA VAL A 848 -6.26 -3.39 -2.74
C VAL A 848 -7.26 -2.81 -3.73
N PHE A 849 -8.54 -2.76 -3.39
CA PHE A 849 -9.58 -2.23 -4.29
C PHE A 849 -9.94 -0.77 -4.00
N HIS A 850 -10.40 -0.02 -5.02
CA HIS A 850 -10.75 1.43 -4.91
C HIS A 850 -11.91 1.74 -3.95
N TYR A 851 -12.76 0.75 -3.67
CA TYR A 851 -13.89 0.87 -2.76
C TYR A 851 -13.54 0.48 -1.32
N GLN A 852 -12.27 0.12 -1.06
CA GLN A 852 -11.76 -0.15 0.27
C GLN A 852 -10.80 0.97 0.67
N GLN A 853 -10.76 1.26 1.96
CA GLN A 853 -9.66 2.02 2.51
C GLN A 853 -8.40 1.14 2.61
N PHE A 854 -7.25 1.79 2.64
CA PHE A 854 -6.01 1.18 3.07
C PHE A 854 -5.29 2.07 4.08
N MET A 855 -4.54 1.42 4.97
CA MET A 855 -3.69 2.04 5.96
C MET A 855 -2.25 1.59 5.72
N PHE A 856 -1.32 2.53 5.79
CA PHE A 856 0.10 2.22 5.87
C PHE A 856 0.77 2.91 7.05
N GLN A 857 1.79 2.27 7.61
CA GLN A 857 2.78 2.89 8.49
C GLN A 857 4.18 2.46 8.07
N THR A 858 5.07 3.44 7.97
CA THR A 858 6.44 3.23 7.54
C THR A 858 7.37 4.17 8.30
N GLY A 859 8.55 3.66 8.64
CA GLY A 859 9.61 4.42 9.27
C GLY A 859 10.95 4.09 8.61
N SER A 860 11.82 5.08 8.49
CA SER A 860 13.09 4.97 7.77
C SER A 860 14.24 5.51 8.60
N HIS A 861 15.43 4.98 8.34
CA HIS A 861 16.70 5.59 8.73
C HIS A 861 17.26 6.41 7.58
N TYR A 862 17.70 7.62 7.93
CA TYR A 862 18.55 8.45 7.11
C TYR A 862 19.88 8.69 7.83
N THR A 863 20.92 9.07 7.09
CA THR A 863 22.25 9.40 7.65
C THR A 863 22.20 10.48 8.74
N ASP A 864 21.15 11.31 8.75
CA ASP A 864 20.95 12.45 9.63
C ASP A 864 19.65 12.37 10.45
N GLY A 865 18.99 11.21 10.53
CA GLY A 865 17.81 11.09 11.38
C GLY A 865 16.97 9.86 11.13
N ALA A 866 15.79 9.86 11.72
CA ALA A 866 14.84 8.76 11.63
C ALA A 866 13.40 9.27 11.51
N THR A 867 12.56 8.47 10.87
CA THR A 867 11.18 8.83 10.56
C THR A 867 10.21 7.75 11.02
N ASN A 868 8.97 8.14 11.28
CA ASN A 868 7.82 7.27 11.42
C ASN A 868 6.60 8.08 10.95
N CYS A 869 5.75 7.49 10.13
CA CYS A 869 4.50 8.11 9.72
C CYS A 869 3.43 7.06 9.43
N ALA A 870 2.17 7.41 9.62
CA ALA A 870 1.03 6.58 9.26
C ALA A 870 -0.07 7.39 8.60
N ARG A 871 -0.68 6.85 7.55
CA ARG A 871 -1.86 7.43 6.89
C ARG A 871 -2.87 6.33 6.58
N THR A 872 -4.13 6.72 6.67
CA THR A 872 -5.28 5.93 6.21
C THR A 872 -5.94 6.69 5.09
N ILE A 873 -6.18 6.01 3.97
CA ILE A 873 -6.64 6.57 2.70
C ILE A 873 -7.84 5.78 2.19
N TRP A 874 -8.86 6.44 1.65
CA TRP A 874 -9.98 5.79 0.97
C TRP A 874 -10.37 6.57 -0.29
N ASP A 875 -10.25 5.94 -1.46
CA ASP A 875 -10.48 6.61 -2.75
C ASP A 875 -11.97 6.91 -3.03
N SER A 876 -12.86 5.94 -2.78
CA SER A 876 -14.25 6.00 -3.26
C SER A 876 -15.26 5.50 -2.24
N TYR A 877 -16.27 6.34 -1.98
CA TYR A 877 -17.49 6.03 -1.22
C TYR A 877 -17.24 5.54 0.23
N PRO A 878 -16.50 6.30 1.06
CA PRO A 878 -16.40 5.98 2.48
C PRO A 878 -17.79 5.98 3.12
N THR A 879 -18.02 5.06 4.06
CA THR A 879 -19.27 5.04 4.83
C THR A 879 -19.30 6.20 5.82
N GLU A 880 -20.50 6.68 6.18
CA GLU A 880 -20.66 7.71 7.20
C GLU A 880 -20.04 7.28 8.54
N GLU A 881 -20.23 6.01 8.92
CA GLU A 881 -19.61 5.42 10.10
C GLU A 881 -18.07 5.53 10.07
N PHE A 882 -17.45 5.14 8.96
CA PHE A 882 -16.00 5.25 8.81
C PHE A 882 -15.54 6.70 8.88
N MET A 883 -16.22 7.62 8.17
CA MET A 883 -15.86 9.04 8.20
C MET A 883 -15.97 9.63 9.60
N ASN A 884 -16.99 9.24 10.36
CA ASN A 884 -17.16 9.66 11.74
C ASN A 884 -15.99 9.16 12.60
N GLN A 885 -15.69 7.86 12.56
CA GLN A 885 -14.60 7.28 13.35
C GLN A 885 -13.22 7.80 12.92
N TYR A 886 -12.98 7.98 11.62
CA TYR A 886 -11.77 8.64 11.10
C TYR A 886 -11.62 10.04 11.66
N THR A 887 -12.71 10.78 11.72
CA THR A 887 -12.72 12.13 12.27
C THR A 887 -12.48 12.12 13.78
N LEU A 888 -12.98 11.15 14.53
CA LEU A 888 -12.67 11.03 15.97
C LEU A 888 -11.17 10.76 16.21
N VAL A 889 -10.55 9.89 15.41
CA VAL A 889 -9.09 9.67 15.45
C VAL A 889 -8.34 10.96 15.11
N LEU A 890 -8.77 11.67 14.07
CA LEU A 890 -8.19 12.97 13.68
C LEU A 890 -8.34 14.02 14.79
N LYS A 891 -9.49 14.11 15.47
CA LYS A 891 -9.70 15.00 16.61
C LYS A 891 -8.71 14.69 17.74
N GLY A 892 -8.52 13.41 18.06
CA GLY A 892 -7.51 12.98 19.03
C GLY A 892 -6.10 13.42 18.64
N HIS A 893 -5.72 13.19 17.38
CA HIS A 893 -4.42 13.61 16.84
C HIS A 893 -4.23 15.13 16.96
N ILE A 894 -5.19 15.92 16.48
CA ILE A 894 -5.15 17.39 16.51
C ILE A 894 -5.07 17.90 17.95
N ARG A 895 -5.91 17.37 18.83
CA ARG A 895 -6.02 17.85 20.21
C ARG A 895 -4.72 17.65 20.98
N LEU A 896 -4.02 16.53 20.76
CA LEU A 896 -2.70 16.34 21.34
C LEU A 896 -1.64 17.20 20.63
N ALA A 897 -1.60 17.20 19.30
CA ALA A 897 -0.59 17.93 18.53
C ALA A 897 -0.66 19.47 18.66
N SER A 898 -1.83 20.01 19.03
CA SER A 898 -2.04 21.45 19.29
C SER A 898 -1.89 21.84 20.76
N ALA A 899 -1.72 20.87 21.67
CA ALA A 899 -1.62 21.14 23.09
C ALA A 899 -0.36 21.94 23.41
N SER A 900 -0.52 22.94 24.29
CA SER A 900 0.58 23.53 25.03
C SER A 900 0.48 23.09 26.48
N PHE A 901 1.59 22.66 27.07
CA PHE A 901 1.62 22.07 28.41
C PHE A 901 2.81 22.59 29.23
N PRO A 902 2.72 22.61 30.57
CA PRO A 902 3.82 23.09 31.40
C PRO A 902 5.10 22.29 31.18
N LYS A 903 6.24 22.98 31.08
CA LYS A 903 7.57 22.35 30.97
C LYS A 903 7.92 21.48 32.18
N THR A 904 7.37 21.79 33.34
CA THR A 904 7.57 21.01 34.57
C THR A 904 6.41 20.05 34.80
N LEU A 905 6.72 18.80 35.20
CA LEU A 905 5.75 17.80 35.68
C LEU A 905 4.73 17.29 34.64
N THR A 906 5.05 17.39 33.35
CA THR A 906 4.26 16.75 32.29
C THR A 906 4.88 15.42 31.89
N TYR A 907 4.21 14.33 32.27
CA TYR A 907 4.54 12.98 31.86
C TYR A 907 3.74 12.60 30.61
N GLY A 908 4.32 11.77 29.74
CA GLY A 908 3.64 11.31 28.52
C GLY A 908 2.25 10.70 28.78
N SER A 909 2.08 9.94 29.87
CA SER A 909 0.77 9.37 30.25
C SER A 909 -0.30 10.41 30.59
N ARG A 910 0.07 11.63 30.99
CA ARG A 910 -0.90 12.73 31.20
C ARG A 910 -1.41 13.31 29.88
N LEU A 911 -0.69 13.08 28.79
CA LEU A 911 -1.04 13.59 27.47
C LEU A 911 -1.86 12.59 26.64
N ASP A 912 -1.79 11.30 26.96
CA ASP A 912 -2.48 10.22 26.23
C ASP A 912 -4.00 10.44 26.13
N ILE A 913 -4.63 10.97 27.18
CA ILE A 913 -6.08 11.24 27.21
C ILE A 913 -6.52 12.23 26.12
N PHE A 914 -5.68 13.19 25.71
CA PHE A 914 -6.04 14.15 24.66
C PHE A 914 -6.28 13.46 23.31
N ALA A 915 -5.60 12.34 23.07
CA ALA A 915 -5.75 11.56 21.85
C ALA A 915 -6.93 10.58 21.90
N ARG A 916 -7.39 10.20 23.10
CA ARG A 916 -8.47 9.21 23.29
C ARG A 916 -9.84 9.80 23.54
N ILE A 917 -9.94 10.99 24.14
CA ILE A 917 -11.20 11.51 24.68
C ILE A 917 -12.34 11.56 23.65
N ALA A 918 -12.05 11.91 22.39
CA ALA A 918 -13.04 11.93 21.33
C ALA A 918 -13.58 10.54 20.96
N LEU A 919 -12.74 9.50 21.05
CA LEU A 919 -13.16 8.11 20.86
C LEU A 919 -13.93 7.60 22.09
N TRP A 920 -13.47 7.92 23.30
CA TRP A 920 -14.15 7.53 24.54
C TRP A 920 -15.55 8.11 24.65
N ASP A 921 -15.75 9.36 24.24
CA ASP A 921 -17.08 9.99 24.20
C ASP A 921 -18.04 9.24 23.25
N ALA A 922 -17.53 8.48 22.29
CA ALA A 922 -18.28 7.60 21.40
C ALA A 922 -18.29 6.12 21.84
N GLY A 923 -17.71 5.79 22.99
CA GLY A 923 -17.60 4.41 23.49
C GLY A 923 -16.56 3.56 22.75
N LEU A 924 -15.56 4.19 22.11
CA LEU A 924 -14.52 3.54 21.31
C LEU A 924 -13.14 3.73 21.96
N ASP A 925 -12.18 2.85 21.66
CA ASP A 925 -10.78 2.99 22.11
C ASP A 925 -9.80 2.30 21.11
N TYR A 926 -8.49 2.37 21.37
CA TYR A 926 -7.45 1.65 20.64
C TYR A 926 -6.38 1.02 21.56
N ASP A 927 -5.90 -0.18 21.19
CA ASP A 927 -5.03 -0.99 22.04
C ASP A 927 -3.53 -0.89 21.72
N HIS A 928 -3.03 0.34 21.60
CA HIS A 928 -1.60 0.65 21.57
C HIS A 928 -1.33 2.03 22.20
N GLU A 929 -0.07 2.38 22.43
CA GLU A 929 0.30 3.72 22.90
C GLU A 929 -0.06 4.80 21.88
N THR A 930 -0.36 6.01 22.36
CA THR A 930 -0.59 7.17 21.49
C THR A 930 0.69 7.63 20.79
N GLY A 931 1.86 7.37 21.37
CA GLY A 931 3.12 7.64 20.72
C GLY A 931 4.33 7.28 21.56
N HIS A 932 5.49 7.32 20.93
CA HIS A 932 6.77 6.92 21.53
C HIS A 932 7.90 7.85 21.09
N SER A 933 8.99 7.89 21.85
CA SER A 933 10.20 8.63 21.45
C SER A 933 10.82 8.08 20.17
N VAL A 934 11.49 8.93 19.38
CA VAL A 934 12.17 8.55 18.12
C VAL A 934 13.65 8.92 18.21
N GLY A 935 14.55 7.95 18.02
CA GLY A 935 16.01 8.18 18.05
C GLY A 935 16.58 8.90 16.83
N HIS A 936 17.76 9.52 16.97
CA HIS A 936 18.49 10.14 15.86
C HIS A 936 19.34 9.09 15.14
N PHE A 937 18.87 8.64 13.97
CA PHE A 937 19.47 7.54 13.21
C PHE A 937 19.71 6.30 14.09
N LEU A 938 18.74 5.97 14.94
CA LEU A 938 18.70 4.89 15.92
C LEU A 938 17.26 4.38 16.06
N ASN A 939 17.03 3.39 16.90
CA ASN A 939 15.79 2.60 17.02
C ASN A 939 14.48 3.42 17.10
N ILE A 940 13.38 2.73 16.83
CA ILE A 940 12.03 3.34 16.81
C ILE A 940 11.67 3.89 18.17
N ARG A 941 11.99 3.14 19.22
CA ARG A 941 11.87 3.54 20.63
C ARG A 941 13.28 3.65 21.22
N ASP A 942 13.90 4.81 21.08
CA ASP A 942 15.25 5.04 21.61
C ASP A 942 15.22 5.27 23.13
N THR A 943 14.09 5.72 23.70
CA THR A 943 13.94 5.89 25.16
C THR A 943 12.57 5.40 25.62
N GLN A 944 12.44 5.04 26.90
CA GLN A 944 11.16 4.70 27.55
C GLN A 944 10.15 5.86 27.68
N ILE A 945 10.35 6.98 26.96
CA ILE A 945 9.34 8.03 26.89
C ILE A 945 8.23 7.57 25.96
N VAL A 946 7.10 7.25 26.56
CA VAL A 946 5.86 6.80 25.91
C VAL A 946 4.73 7.76 26.28
N ILE A 947 3.90 8.11 25.30
CA ILE A 947 2.58 8.71 25.49
C ILE A 947 1.59 7.56 25.47
N GLY A 948 1.21 7.05 26.63
CA GLY A 948 0.39 5.84 26.74
C GLY A 948 -0.27 5.70 28.10
N ARG A 949 -0.99 4.58 28.29
CA ARG A 949 -1.68 4.23 29.54
C ARG A 949 -0.73 3.73 30.65
N GLU A 950 0.53 3.47 30.30
CA GLU A 950 1.57 2.96 31.19
C GLU A 950 1.75 3.83 32.46
N PRO A 951 2.05 3.21 33.62
CA PRO A 951 2.24 3.93 34.88
C PRO A 951 3.36 4.98 34.81
N TYR A 952 3.27 5.99 35.68
CA TYR A 952 4.26 7.06 35.76
C TYR A 952 5.67 6.54 36.04
N SER A 953 6.56 6.64 35.05
CA SER A 953 8.01 6.57 35.23
C SER A 953 8.58 7.98 35.31
N SER A 954 9.52 8.20 36.23
CA SER A 954 10.22 9.48 36.36
C SER A 954 11.00 9.85 35.08
N ASN A 955 11.33 8.89 34.23
CA ASN A 955 11.99 9.13 32.95
C ASN A 955 11.03 9.65 31.87
N SER A 956 9.73 9.45 32.04
CA SER A 956 8.70 9.80 31.05
C SER A 956 8.33 11.29 31.05
N ILE A 957 9.09 12.14 31.75
CA ILE A 957 8.94 13.60 31.72
C ILE A 957 9.35 14.12 30.34
N ILE A 958 8.43 14.85 29.72
CA ILE A 958 8.63 15.48 28.42
C ILE A 958 9.38 16.80 28.60
N GLU A 959 10.42 16.99 27.81
CA GLU A 959 11.31 18.17 27.84
C GLU A 959 11.58 18.68 26.42
N ALA A 960 11.92 19.96 26.28
CA ALA A 960 12.28 20.54 24.98
C ALA A 960 13.46 19.78 24.33
N GLY A 961 13.43 19.67 22.99
CA GLY A 961 14.44 18.97 22.20
C GLY A 961 14.25 17.46 22.11
N GLN A 962 13.15 16.91 22.61
CA GLN A 962 12.75 15.52 22.33
C GLN A 962 12.06 15.42 20.96
N VAL A 963 12.05 14.20 20.41
CA VAL A 963 11.31 13.86 19.20
C VAL A 963 10.47 12.63 19.49
N MET A 964 9.18 12.68 19.18
CA MET A 964 8.22 11.64 19.49
C MET A 964 7.08 11.58 18.49
N THR A 965 6.38 10.45 18.44
CA THR A 965 5.22 10.27 17.58
C THR A 965 3.93 10.71 18.27
N ILE A 966 2.93 11.08 17.46
CA ILE A 966 1.52 11.11 17.82
C ILE A 966 0.79 10.31 16.75
N GLU A 967 0.28 9.15 17.12
CA GLU A 967 -0.28 8.13 16.21
C GLU A 967 -1.56 7.45 16.74
N PRO A 968 -2.59 8.19 17.18
CA PRO A 968 -3.85 7.58 17.57
C PRO A 968 -4.46 6.75 16.43
N GLY A 969 -5.27 5.77 16.82
CA GLY A 969 -5.96 4.91 15.88
C GLY A 969 -7.33 4.45 16.37
N TYR A 970 -7.98 3.62 15.57
CA TYR A 970 -9.19 2.89 15.91
C TYR A 970 -9.28 1.67 15.01
N TYR A 971 -9.60 0.51 15.57
CA TYR A 971 -9.60 -0.77 14.84
C TYR A 971 -10.92 -1.49 15.05
N SER A 972 -11.77 -1.48 14.03
CA SER A 972 -13.04 -2.19 14.01
C SER A 972 -12.80 -3.63 13.54
N GLU A 973 -12.90 -4.59 14.46
CA GLU A 973 -12.54 -5.99 14.24
C GLU A 973 -13.23 -6.57 12.98
N GLY A 974 -12.44 -7.09 12.05
CA GLY A 974 -12.93 -7.70 10.81
C GLY A 974 -13.45 -6.72 9.76
N MET A 975 -13.38 -5.40 9.99
CA MET A 975 -13.95 -4.38 9.10
C MET A 975 -12.89 -3.45 8.53
N TYR A 976 -12.21 -2.69 9.39
CA TYR A 976 -11.17 -1.73 9.01
C TYR A 976 -10.41 -1.21 10.23
N GLY A 977 -9.28 -0.58 10.00
CA GLY A 977 -8.52 0.18 10.96
C GLY A 977 -8.13 1.54 10.41
N ILE A 978 -7.88 2.44 11.34
CA ILE A 978 -7.58 3.85 11.11
C ILE A 978 -6.36 4.18 11.97
N ARG A 979 -5.36 4.82 11.38
CA ARG A 979 -4.25 5.43 12.10
C ARG A 979 -3.76 6.70 11.41
N ILE A 980 -3.48 7.73 12.19
CA ILE A 980 -2.92 9.01 11.73
C ILE A 980 -1.68 9.32 12.56
N GLY A 981 -0.51 9.08 11.98
CA GLY A 981 0.79 9.13 12.68
C GLY A 981 1.74 10.18 12.12
N ASN A 982 2.28 11.03 12.99
CA ASN A 982 3.32 12.01 12.66
C ASN A 982 4.41 12.02 13.75
N CYS A 983 5.65 12.29 13.35
CA CYS A 983 6.72 12.72 14.26
C CYS A 983 6.61 14.22 14.58
N TYR A 984 6.83 14.56 15.84
CA TYR A 984 6.87 15.90 16.39
C TYR A 984 8.15 16.13 17.19
N GLU A 985 8.68 17.35 17.14
CA GLU A 985 9.65 17.81 18.12
C GLU A 985 8.95 18.63 19.21
N THR A 986 9.42 18.53 20.44
CA THR A 986 8.91 19.32 21.56
C THR A 986 9.73 20.60 21.69
N VAL A 987 9.09 21.76 21.64
CA VAL A 987 9.76 23.06 21.64
C VAL A 987 9.25 23.94 22.78
N ASP A 988 10.13 24.77 23.34
CA ASP A 988 9.76 25.79 24.31
C ASP A 988 8.85 26.84 23.64
N VAL A 989 7.81 27.28 24.36
CA VAL A 989 6.91 28.36 23.94
C VAL A 989 6.58 29.27 25.13
N THR A 990 6.61 30.59 24.89
CA THR A 990 6.23 31.61 25.86
C THR A 990 4.81 32.06 25.59
N LEU A 991 3.87 31.68 26.46
CA LEU A 991 2.43 31.99 26.30
C LEU A 991 1.93 33.14 27.17
N SER A 992 2.70 33.54 28.18
CA SER A 992 2.33 34.63 29.08
C SER A 992 3.54 35.49 29.41
N GLN A 993 3.29 36.72 29.85
CA GLN A 993 4.33 37.65 30.29
C GLN A 993 5.05 37.21 31.58
N ASN A 994 4.58 36.15 32.26
CA ASN A 994 5.08 35.71 33.57
C ASN A 994 6.21 34.67 33.49
N ASP A 995 6.92 34.55 32.36
CA ASP A 995 8.00 33.57 32.15
C ASP A 995 7.65 32.11 32.48
N GLN A 996 6.36 31.74 32.48
CA GLN A 996 5.99 30.34 32.55
C GLN A 996 6.36 29.66 31.23
N TYR A 997 7.41 28.85 31.28
CA TYR A 997 7.88 28.06 30.15
C TYR A 997 6.92 26.90 29.90
N PHE A 998 6.21 26.98 28.77
CA PHE A 998 5.39 25.89 28.25
C PHE A 998 6.17 25.16 27.16
N LEU A 999 5.73 23.94 26.87
CA LEU A 999 6.14 23.16 25.72
C LEU A 999 4.97 23.05 24.75
N ARG A 1000 5.28 22.90 23.47
CA ARG A 1000 4.33 22.50 22.42
C ARG A 1000 4.96 21.50 21.48
N PHE A 1001 4.14 20.85 20.66
CA PHE A 1001 4.58 19.98 19.58
C PHE A 1001 4.71 20.75 18.26
N GLU A 1002 5.83 20.56 17.56
CA GLU A 1002 6.07 21.10 16.23
C GLU A 1002 6.24 19.94 15.23
N PRO A 1003 5.44 19.86 14.16
CA PRO A 1003 5.45 18.69 13.26
C PRO A 1003 6.76 18.63 12.46
N LEU A 1004 7.38 17.44 12.48
CA LEU A 1004 8.48 17.05 11.60
C LEU A 1004 7.95 16.36 10.34
N THR A 1005 6.98 15.47 10.50
CA THR A 1005 6.28 14.84 9.38
C THR A 1005 5.38 15.86 8.68
N LEU A 1006 5.50 15.94 7.35
CA LEU A 1006 4.78 16.90 6.51
C LEU A 1006 4.07 16.18 5.37
N ILE A 1007 3.18 15.25 5.69
CA ILE A 1007 2.38 14.50 4.70
C ILE A 1007 0.92 14.97 4.79
N PRO A 1008 0.21 15.24 3.68
CA PRO A 1008 -1.21 15.58 3.72
C PRO A 1008 -2.04 14.56 4.50
N ILE A 1009 -3.16 15.01 5.07
CA ILE A 1009 -4.18 14.17 5.70
C ILE A 1009 -5.38 14.23 4.78
N GLN A 1010 -5.88 13.09 4.30
CA GLN A 1010 -6.93 13.06 3.28
C GLN A 1010 -8.22 13.68 3.83
N THR A 1011 -8.67 14.77 3.21
CA THR A 1011 -9.80 15.57 3.69
C THR A 1011 -11.16 15.05 3.20
N SER A 1012 -11.20 14.25 2.14
CA SER A 1012 -12.43 13.69 1.58
C SER A 1012 -13.09 12.61 2.47
N ILE A 1013 -12.36 12.11 3.47
CA ILE A 1013 -12.85 11.12 4.45
C ILE A 1013 -13.08 11.75 5.84
N VAL A 1014 -12.98 13.07 5.95
CA VAL A 1014 -13.25 13.82 7.17
C VAL A 1014 -14.70 14.29 7.18
N ASN A 1015 -15.44 13.91 8.23
CA ASN A 1015 -16.72 14.54 8.53
C ASN A 1015 -16.47 15.90 9.18
N LYS A 1016 -16.51 16.96 8.37
CA LYS A 1016 -16.27 18.33 8.82
C LYS A 1016 -17.20 18.78 9.95
N ASP A 1017 -18.43 18.27 10.01
CA ASP A 1017 -19.42 18.70 11.00
C ASP A 1017 -19.08 18.26 12.43
N LEU A 1018 -18.17 17.28 12.59
CA LEU A 1018 -17.66 16.85 13.88
C LEU A 1018 -16.44 17.68 14.36
N LEU A 1019 -15.87 18.52 13.48
CA LEU A 1019 -14.73 19.35 13.80
C LEU A 1019 -15.14 20.73 14.32
N THR A 1020 -14.44 21.16 15.36
CA THR A 1020 -14.49 22.54 15.86
C THR A 1020 -13.78 23.49 14.90
N SER A 1021 -14.02 24.80 15.05
CA SER A 1021 -13.36 25.82 14.23
C SER A 1021 -11.84 25.84 14.45
N GLU A 1022 -11.40 25.57 15.67
CA GLU A 1022 -9.99 25.46 16.06
C GLU A 1022 -9.32 24.26 15.38
N GLU A 1023 -9.97 23.09 15.37
CA GLU A 1023 -9.47 21.88 14.71
C GLU A 1023 -9.37 22.06 13.19
N ILE A 1024 -10.38 22.67 12.56
CA ILE A 1024 -10.34 23.03 11.13
C ILE A 1024 -9.17 23.97 10.84
N ASN A 1025 -8.98 25.00 11.67
CA ASN A 1025 -7.88 25.94 11.49
C ASN A 1025 -6.51 25.29 11.66
N TRP A 1026 -6.36 24.37 12.63
CA TRP A 1026 -5.13 23.59 12.79
C TRP A 1026 -4.83 22.77 11.54
N LEU A 1027 -5.82 22.05 11.01
CA LEU A 1027 -5.64 21.21 9.81
C LEU A 1027 -5.24 22.05 8.60
N ASN A 1028 -5.92 23.18 8.37
CA ASN A 1028 -5.60 24.10 7.28
C ASN A 1028 -4.18 24.69 7.42
N LYS A 1029 -3.76 25.06 8.63
CA LYS A 1029 -2.40 25.55 8.90
C LYS A 1029 -1.35 24.46 8.68
N TYR A 1030 -1.63 23.24 9.12
CA TYR A 1030 -0.77 22.09 8.88
C TYR A 1030 -0.62 21.83 7.36
N HIS A 1031 -1.71 21.78 6.61
CA HIS A 1031 -1.66 21.61 5.14
C HIS A 1031 -0.96 22.76 4.42
N PHE A 1032 -1.12 24.00 4.89
CA PHE A 1032 -0.35 25.14 4.38
C PHE A 1032 1.15 24.95 4.61
N LYS A 1033 1.56 24.49 5.79
CA LYS A 1033 2.96 24.19 6.10
C LYS A 1033 3.52 23.07 5.23
N VAL A 1034 2.73 22.02 5.00
CA VAL A 1034 3.07 20.92 4.09
C VAL A 1034 3.31 21.45 2.67
N PHE A 1035 2.33 22.17 2.11
CA PHE A 1035 2.41 22.70 0.75
C PHE A 1035 3.55 23.72 0.58
N SER A 1036 3.73 24.64 1.54
CA SER A 1036 4.75 25.67 1.43
C SER A 1036 6.17 25.09 1.42
N LYS A 1037 6.48 24.12 2.29
CA LYS A 1037 7.81 23.50 2.35
C LYS A 1037 8.05 22.52 1.20
N ILE A 1038 7.14 21.55 1.00
CA ILE A 1038 7.33 20.52 -0.02
C ILE A 1038 7.09 21.08 -1.42
N GLY A 1039 6.05 21.88 -1.62
CA GLY A 1039 5.73 22.48 -2.92
C GLY A 1039 6.86 23.37 -3.44
N TYR A 1040 7.56 24.11 -2.56
CA TYR A 1040 8.76 24.87 -2.97
C TYR A 1040 9.84 23.94 -3.54
N ILE A 1041 10.12 22.81 -2.88
CA ILE A 1041 11.15 21.85 -3.31
C ILE A 1041 10.73 21.19 -4.62
N LEU A 1042 9.51 20.68 -4.71
CA LEU A 1042 8.99 20.04 -5.93
C LEU A 1042 9.06 20.97 -7.14
N ARG A 1043 8.66 22.24 -6.97
CA ARG A 1043 8.75 23.25 -8.03
C ARG A 1043 10.21 23.53 -8.44
N LYS A 1044 11.12 23.62 -7.48
CA LYS A 1044 12.56 23.82 -7.73
C LYS A 1044 13.19 22.63 -8.47
N GLU A 1045 12.72 21.42 -8.20
CA GLU A 1045 13.13 20.18 -8.87
C GLU A 1045 12.36 19.91 -10.18
N ASN A 1046 11.47 20.81 -10.60
CA ASN A 1046 10.62 20.68 -11.78
C ASN A 1046 9.69 19.44 -11.76
N ARG A 1047 9.27 19.03 -10.56
CA ARG A 1047 8.33 17.93 -10.30
C ARG A 1047 6.90 18.44 -10.23
N MET A 1048 6.40 18.91 -11.38
CA MET A 1048 5.14 19.66 -11.45
C MET A 1048 3.90 18.78 -11.26
N GLU A 1049 3.96 17.50 -11.60
CA GLU A 1049 2.85 16.57 -11.37
C GLU A 1049 2.58 16.39 -9.87
N GLU A 1050 3.62 16.13 -9.09
CA GLU A 1050 3.53 16.01 -7.63
C GLU A 1050 3.21 17.37 -6.97
N TYR A 1051 3.70 18.47 -7.54
CA TYR A 1051 3.37 19.82 -7.08
C TYR A 1051 1.86 20.11 -7.19
N ASP A 1052 1.27 19.82 -8.35
CA ASP A 1052 -0.16 20.05 -8.60
C ASP A 1052 -1.02 19.10 -7.76
N TRP A 1053 -0.60 17.84 -7.62
CA TRP A 1053 -1.23 16.89 -6.71
C TRP A 1053 -1.23 17.40 -5.26
N LEU A 1054 -0.06 17.85 -4.78
CA LEU A 1054 0.09 18.35 -3.42
C LEU A 1054 -0.74 19.62 -3.17
N PHE A 1055 -0.81 20.52 -4.16
CA PHE A 1055 -1.66 21.70 -4.08
C PHE A 1055 -3.13 21.33 -3.85
N ASN A 1056 -3.62 20.31 -4.55
CA ASN A 1056 -5.00 19.82 -4.40
C ASN A 1056 -5.20 19.10 -3.06
N ALA A 1057 -4.25 18.25 -2.65
CA ALA A 1057 -4.32 17.50 -1.40
C ALA A 1057 -4.29 18.39 -0.14
N CYS A 1058 -3.69 19.58 -0.25
CA CYS A 1058 -3.57 20.55 0.85
C CYS A 1058 -4.65 21.65 0.83
N GLN A 1059 -5.69 21.56 0.00
CA GLN A 1059 -6.74 22.60 -0.03
C GLN A 1059 -7.47 22.74 1.32
N PRO A 1060 -7.83 23.97 1.75
CA PRO A 1060 -8.51 24.18 3.02
C PRO A 1060 -9.96 23.67 3.02
N ILE A 1061 -10.39 23.11 4.17
CA ILE A 1061 -11.68 22.41 4.31
C ILE A 1061 -12.85 23.22 4.85
#